data_AF-A0A2T1GB10-F1
#
_entry.id   AF-A0A2T1GB10-F1
#
_cell.length_a   1.000
_cell.length_b   1.000
_cell.length_c   1.000
_cell.angle_alpha   90.00
_cell.angle_beta   90.00
_cell.angle_gamma   90.00
#
_symmetry.space_group_name_H-M   'P 1'
#
loop_
_entity.id
_entity.type
_entity.pdbx_description
1 polymer ?
#
loop_
_entity_poly.entity_id
_entity_poly.type
_entity_poly.pdbx_seq_one_letter_code
_entity_poly.pdbx_strand_id
1 'polypeptide(L)'
;PATCQPTDLIRTTLELLEPSIQKRNHYLSTKTFPLDRFLCLEQLLGLAQDLNFDRQDLQIGQHGKEDWLPAIIRPNAAFARLLGYYIATGMVSPSGNIYRIFLNFSHHESVAAADAIAILHDLGIEANPKERTSGMAVCVSSWLLGHLLVRVWGCGNEATHKRIPDFVWEWNSTLQQELLKGLIRNNPTIPNPTSGAVSQGKIFFSTSSRQLFDQVMLLVQDRGILPQVHHRPGSVGRIKGREFHYAPLWQIEMRRDWAMGSATLVSEQRQELGAVATRTAAAIATMGTVKIQNIATHTVETCNVYDVEVDNTHLFVTSSGIITHNCVGVPTVGGEVYFDPAYSGNPLVNAMAMGLMETDTIVKSGAAGIGNPVLYVGSTTGRDGMGGASFASAELTAESIDNRPAVQVGDPFLEKSLIEACLEAFKTGAVVAAQDMGAAGITCSCSEMAAKGGVGIEFDLDLVPAREPGMVPYEYLLSESQERMLFVAHKGREQELIAIFERWGLHAVVAGTVIEEPIVRILFQGGIAAEVPASALADNTPLYERELMSEAPEYAQTAWQWTLDRLPPATPQGIEIQGKSQSWNDVLLTLLDTPSIASKRWVYRQYDHQVQNNTVMLPGGADAAVIRIRPLEPIQNRQSTTTNPHLGVAATVDCNPRYVYLNPYEGAKMVVAEAARNLSCVGAEPVAVTDNLNFGSPEKPIGYWQLANACTGLSEACSAFKTPVTGGNVSLYNETFDPEGNPVPIYPTPVVGMVGIVNDITKICGQGWQNTGDRIYVLGIPVGYFAFKTTLLRTYPVADGLELVTLGASEYLATLHQTVAGQPPAVNFDLELKVQAACREGIQRGWINSAHDCAEGGLAVALAECAIAGNKGAKILLGGIVERLDTALFGEGGARIVVSISPAHQSEFETYLAQQVGDAWQYLGTVGTQTDRFQMLSLGESIVDLDLPAITDTWATAIERRLDV
;
A
#
# COMPACT_ATOMS: atom_id res chain seq x y z
N PRO A 1 -20.30 -37.66 24.66
CA PRO A 1 -21.31 -38.72 24.39
C PRO A 1 -21.43 -39.79 25.51
N ALA A 2 -22.64 -40.30 25.74
CA ALA A 2 -22.90 -41.37 26.73
C ALA A 2 -22.17 -42.69 26.38
N THR A 3 -21.90 -42.93 25.09
CA THR A 3 -21.20 -44.09 24.53
C THR A 3 -19.68 -44.05 24.69
N CYS A 4 -19.11 -42.87 24.93
CA CYS A 4 -17.67 -42.69 25.12
C CYS A 4 -17.24 -43.16 26.52
N GLN A 5 -16.39 -44.18 26.59
CA GLN A 5 -15.75 -44.63 27.83
C GLN A 5 -14.35 -44.02 27.93
N PRO A 6 -13.95 -43.45 29.08
CA PRO A 6 -12.62 -42.86 29.23
C PRO A 6 -11.55 -43.94 29.20
N THR A 7 -10.65 -43.85 28.20
CA THR A 7 -9.49 -44.73 28.03
C THR A 7 -8.46 -44.50 29.14
N ASP A 8 -7.53 -45.43 29.32
CA ASP A 8 -6.42 -45.26 30.27
C ASP A 8 -5.57 -44.04 29.91
N LEU A 9 -5.39 -43.76 28.62
CA LEU A 9 -4.70 -42.57 28.14
C LEU A 9 -5.41 -41.28 28.56
N ILE A 10 -6.74 -41.21 28.45
CA ILE A 10 -7.53 -40.07 28.93
C ILE A 10 -7.34 -39.89 30.44
N ARG A 11 -7.33 -40.99 31.22
CA ARG A 11 -7.16 -40.94 32.68
C ARG A 11 -5.77 -40.44 33.07
N THR A 12 -4.72 -40.98 32.47
CA THR A 12 -3.33 -40.57 32.73
C THR A 12 -3.07 -39.13 32.29
N THR A 13 -3.60 -38.71 31.13
CA THR A 13 -3.48 -37.32 30.68
C THR A 13 -4.22 -36.37 31.62
N LEU A 14 -5.39 -36.77 32.12
CA LEU A 14 -6.15 -35.97 33.08
C LEU A 14 -5.46 -35.88 34.45
N GLU A 15 -4.69 -36.89 34.87
CA GLU A 15 -3.84 -36.83 36.07
C GLU A 15 -2.78 -35.72 36.00
N LEU A 16 -2.25 -35.46 34.80
CA LEU A 16 -1.32 -34.37 34.56
C LEU A 16 -2.02 -33.00 34.60
N LEU A 17 -3.24 -32.90 34.06
CA LEU A 17 -3.97 -31.64 33.89
C LEU A 17 -4.75 -31.18 35.13
N GLU A 18 -5.24 -32.10 35.95
CA GLU A 18 -6.03 -31.80 37.15
C GLU A 18 -5.50 -32.60 38.33
N PRO A 19 -4.66 -32.02 39.22
CA PRO A 19 -4.07 -32.73 40.35
C PRO A 19 -5.07 -33.28 41.37
N SER A 20 -6.29 -32.72 41.45
CA SER A 20 -7.32 -33.18 42.39
C SER A 20 -8.02 -34.46 41.92
N ILE A 21 -7.79 -35.56 42.64
CA ILE A 21 -8.47 -36.86 42.41
C ILE A 21 -9.99 -36.72 42.43
N GLN A 22 -10.53 -35.91 43.36
CA GLN A 22 -11.97 -35.69 43.50
C GLN A 22 -12.56 -35.03 42.25
N LYS A 23 -11.89 -34.02 41.70
CA LYS A 23 -12.32 -33.34 40.47
C LYS A 23 -12.19 -34.23 39.25
N ARG A 24 -11.10 -35.00 39.12
CA ARG A 24 -10.95 -35.97 38.02
C ARG A 24 -12.06 -37.00 38.02
N ASN A 25 -12.35 -37.59 39.19
CA ASN A 25 -13.45 -38.54 39.32
C ASN A 25 -14.80 -37.89 39.01
N HIS A 26 -15.00 -36.63 39.41
CA HIS A 26 -16.18 -35.87 39.04
C HIS A 26 -16.29 -35.73 37.52
N TYR A 27 -15.29 -35.17 36.83
CA TYR A 27 -15.32 -34.97 35.37
C TYR A 27 -15.56 -36.28 34.60
N LEU A 28 -14.91 -37.36 35.00
CA LEU A 28 -15.04 -38.67 34.35
C LEU A 28 -16.40 -39.33 34.60
N SER A 29 -16.97 -39.15 35.79
CA SER A 29 -18.28 -39.72 36.13
C SER A 29 -19.45 -38.94 35.53
N THR A 30 -19.35 -37.60 35.47
CA THR A 30 -20.37 -36.73 34.88
C THR A 30 -20.20 -36.56 33.37
N LYS A 31 -19.03 -36.93 32.83
CA LYS A 31 -18.62 -36.66 31.44
C LYS A 31 -18.69 -35.18 31.06
N THR A 32 -18.44 -34.30 32.03
CA THR A 32 -18.43 -32.85 31.86
C THR A 32 -17.10 -32.28 32.33
N PHE A 33 -16.50 -31.44 31.50
CA PHE A 33 -15.18 -30.86 31.74
C PHE A 33 -15.27 -29.33 31.73
N PRO A 34 -14.51 -28.62 32.58
CA PRO A 34 -14.23 -27.20 32.35
C PRO A 34 -13.64 -27.01 30.95
N LEU A 35 -14.08 -25.97 30.23
CA LEU A 35 -13.72 -25.79 28.82
C LEU A 35 -12.20 -25.70 28.61
N ASP A 36 -11.50 -24.97 29.46
CA ASP A 36 -10.03 -24.85 29.43
C ASP A 36 -9.34 -26.21 29.62
N ARG A 37 -9.85 -27.03 30.55
CA ARG A 37 -9.33 -28.38 30.80
C ARG A 37 -9.64 -29.32 29.64
N PHE A 38 -10.81 -29.20 29.04
CA PHE A 38 -11.18 -29.97 27.85
C PHE A 38 -10.30 -29.63 26.66
N LEU A 39 -10.05 -28.34 26.38
CA LEU A 39 -9.20 -27.92 25.25
C LEU A 39 -7.77 -28.40 25.42
N CYS A 40 -7.17 -28.29 26.61
CA CYS A 40 -5.84 -28.84 26.88
C CYS A 40 -5.81 -30.38 26.73
N LEU A 41 -6.84 -31.06 27.23
CA LEU A 41 -6.96 -32.52 27.11
C LEU A 41 -7.09 -32.93 25.64
N GLU A 42 -7.92 -32.23 24.86
CA GLU A 42 -8.12 -32.47 23.43
C GLU A 42 -6.85 -32.24 22.62
N GLN A 43 -6.08 -31.19 22.93
CA GLN A 43 -4.80 -30.92 22.27
C GLN A 43 -3.81 -32.06 22.51
N LEU A 44 -3.71 -32.56 23.75
CA LEU A 44 -2.81 -33.65 24.10
C LEU A 44 -3.24 -35.00 23.50
N LEU A 45 -4.55 -35.27 23.43
CA LEU A 45 -5.09 -36.50 22.85
C LEU A 45 -5.11 -36.48 21.31
N GLY A 46 -5.28 -35.31 20.69
CA GLY A 46 -5.22 -35.11 19.25
C GLY A 46 -3.83 -35.42 18.68
N LEU A 47 -2.77 -35.11 19.43
CA LEU A 47 -1.39 -35.51 19.12
C LEU A 47 -1.19 -37.03 19.15
N ALA A 48 -2.02 -37.76 19.91
CA ALA A 48 -1.98 -39.20 20.04
C ALA A 48 -2.96 -39.94 19.10
N GLN A 49 -3.73 -39.21 18.26
CA GLN A 49 -4.79 -39.74 17.38
C GLN A 49 -5.85 -40.61 18.10
N ASP A 50 -6.06 -40.43 19.40
CA ASP A 50 -6.94 -41.27 20.23
C ASP A 50 -8.16 -40.49 20.75
N LEU A 51 -8.88 -39.83 19.84
CA LEU A 51 -10.18 -39.23 20.12
C LEU A 51 -11.26 -40.27 19.80
N ASN A 52 -11.76 -40.96 20.83
CA ASN A 52 -12.81 -41.98 20.69
C ASN A 52 -14.24 -41.41 20.65
N PHE A 53 -14.39 -40.14 20.25
CA PHE A 53 -15.67 -39.44 20.10
C PHE A 53 -15.62 -38.43 18.94
N ASP A 54 -16.74 -38.19 18.26
CA ASP A 54 -16.87 -37.12 17.27
C ASP A 54 -17.12 -35.78 17.99
N ARG A 55 -16.44 -34.71 17.56
CA ARG A 55 -16.66 -33.36 18.09
C ARG A 55 -18.10 -32.87 17.89
N GLN A 56 -18.82 -33.40 16.91
CA GLN A 56 -20.24 -33.09 16.67
C GLN A 56 -21.15 -33.56 17.82
N ASP A 57 -20.72 -34.55 18.61
CA ASP A 57 -21.47 -35.08 19.74
C ASP A 57 -21.22 -34.29 21.05
N LEU A 58 -20.38 -33.25 21.00
CA LEU A 58 -20.06 -32.42 22.14
C LEU A 58 -21.11 -31.33 22.33
N GLN A 59 -21.40 -31.05 23.61
CA GLN A 59 -22.25 -29.94 24.01
C GLN A 59 -21.48 -29.01 24.94
N ILE A 60 -21.73 -27.72 24.82
CA ILE A 60 -21.20 -26.67 25.69
C ILE A 60 -22.35 -26.02 26.45
N GLY A 61 -22.16 -25.79 27.74
CA GLY A 61 -23.19 -25.26 28.63
C GLY A 61 -22.59 -24.68 29.89
N GLN A 62 -23.39 -23.92 30.63
CA GLN A 62 -22.97 -23.31 31.89
C GLN A 62 -23.17 -24.29 33.05
N HIS A 63 -22.15 -24.45 33.89
CA HIS A 63 -22.21 -25.34 35.06
C HIS A 63 -23.44 -25.04 35.95
N GLY A 64 -24.23 -26.08 36.24
CA GLY A 64 -25.43 -25.98 37.09
C GLY A 64 -26.69 -25.48 36.38
N LYS A 65 -26.70 -25.33 35.06
CA LYS A 65 -27.88 -24.96 34.26
C LYS A 65 -28.16 -25.99 33.16
N GLU A 66 -29.42 -26.15 32.80
CA GLU A 66 -29.89 -26.99 31.69
C GLU A 66 -29.93 -26.20 30.35
N ASP A 67 -28.89 -25.42 30.04
CA ASP A 67 -28.77 -24.56 28.84
C ASP A 67 -27.52 -25.01 28.06
N TRP A 68 -27.68 -26.09 27.29
CA TRP A 68 -26.61 -26.74 26.51
C TRP A 68 -26.83 -26.49 25.02
N LEU A 69 -25.76 -26.16 24.29
CA LEU A 69 -25.75 -26.06 22.82
C LEU A 69 -24.75 -27.05 22.22
N PRO A 70 -24.94 -27.46 20.96
CA PRO A 70 -23.89 -28.15 20.22
C PRO A 70 -22.59 -27.34 20.24
N ALA A 71 -21.47 -27.99 20.56
CA ALA A 71 -20.15 -27.34 20.56
C ALA A 71 -19.67 -27.00 19.13
N ILE A 72 -20.17 -27.74 18.13
CA ILE A 72 -19.98 -27.43 16.71
C ILE A 72 -21.32 -27.06 16.11
N ILE A 73 -21.45 -25.81 15.67
CA ILE A 73 -22.57 -25.35 14.85
C ILE A 73 -22.08 -25.24 13.41
N ARG A 74 -22.48 -26.18 12.55
CA ARG A 74 -22.17 -26.10 11.11
C ARG A 74 -23.14 -25.12 10.45
N PRO A 75 -22.66 -24.09 9.74
CA PRO A 75 -23.53 -23.18 9.00
C PRO A 75 -24.41 -23.95 8.00
N ASN A 76 -25.72 -23.78 8.13
CA ASN A 76 -26.69 -24.31 7.21
C ASN A 76 -27.75 -23.24 6.91
N ALA A 77 -28.65 -23.51 5.96
CA ALA A 77 -29.68 -22.55 5.55
C ALA A 77 -30.55 -22.06 6.72
N ALA A 78 -30.91 -22.94 7.64
CA ALA A 78 -31.69 -22.61 8.83
C ALA A 78 -30.94 -21.66 9.78
N PHE A 79 -29.68 -21.97 10.09
CA PHE A 79 -28.83 -21.12 10.93
C PHE A 79 -28.60 -19.74 10.31
N ALA A 80 -28.34 -19.70 8.99
CA ALA A 80 -28.19 -18.45 8.26
C ALA A 80 -29.44 -17.57 8.34
N ARG A 81 -30.64 -18.14 8.15
CA ARG A 81 -31.92 -17.42 8.33
C ARG A 81 -32.11 -16.91 9.75
N LEU A 82 -31.83 -17.74 10.76
CA LEU A 82 -31.93 -17.35 12.17
C LEU A 82 -31.02 -16.17 12.50
N LEU A 83 -29.79 -16.18 11.99
CA LEU A 83 -28.85 -15.07 12.14
C LEU A 83 -29.39 -13.80 11.45
N GLY A 84 -29.95 -13.93 10.24
CA GLY A 84 -30.65 -12.84 9.56
C GLY A 84 -31.82 -12.27 10.38
N TYR A 85 -32.67 -13.12 10.97
CA TYR A 85 -33.78 -12.70 11.83
C TYR A 85 -33.26 -11.91 13.04
N TYR A 86 -32.19 -12.38 13.67
CA TYR A 86 -31.58 -11.70 14.80
C TYR A 86 -30.98 -10.34 14.43
N ILE A 87 -30.27 -10.26 13.31
CA ILE A 87 -29.64 -9.01 12.87
C ILE A 87 -30.72 -7.96 12.58
N ALA A 88 -31.80 -8.36 11.90
CA ALA A 88 -32.84 -7.41 11.49
C ALA A 88 -33.80 -6.98 12.63
N THR A 89 -34.14 -7.86 13.59
CA THR A 89 -35.14 -7.50 14.65
C THR A 89 -34.78 -7.94 16.06
N GLY A 90 -33.59 -8.52 16.24
CA GLY A 90 -33.13 -9.06 17.50
C GLY A 90 -32.68 -7.98 18.48
N MET A 91 -32.99 -8.14 19.75
CA MET A 91 -32.42 -7.35 20.85
C MET A 91 -31.95 -8.28 21.96
N VAL A 92 -30.82 -7.96 22.58
CA VAL A 92 -30.29 -8.69 23.73
C VAL A 92 -30.19 -7.75 24.92
N SER A 93 -30.90 -8.10 26.00
CA SER A 93 -30.83 -7.39 27.27
C SER A 93 -30.21 -8.31 28.33
N PRO A 94 -29.14 -7.90 29.04
CA PRO A 94 -28.70 -8.61 30.22
C PRO A 94 -29.79 -8.55 31.31
N SER A 95 -30.01 -9.64 32.02
CA SER A 95 -30.97 -9.73 33.13
C SER A 95 -30.41 -10.64 34.22
N GLY A 96 -29.64 -10.07 35.14
CA GLY A 96 -28.87 -10.84 36.12
C GLY A 96 -27.82 -11.72 35.43
N ASN A 97 -27.81 -13.02 35.74
CA ASN A 97 -26.85 -14.00 35.21
C ASN A 97 -27.32 -14.69 33.91
N ILE A 98 -28.27 -14.11 33.17
CA ILE A 98 -28.76 -14.59 31.88
C ILE A 98 -28.95 -13.44 30.89
N TYR A 99 -28.98 -13.75 29.59
CA TYR A 99 -29.44 -12.81 28.57
C TYR A 99 -30.90 -13.10 28.21
N ARG A 100 -31.69 -12.04 28.05
CA ARG A 100 -33.00 -12.09 27.42
C ARG A 100 -32.88 -11.62 25.99
N ILE A 101 -33.17 -12.51 25.06
CA ILE A 101 -33.09 -12.28 23.62
C ILE A 101 -34.52 -12.14 23.11
N PHE A 102 -34.78 -11.08 22.35
CA PHE A 102 -36.09 -10.78 21.78
C PHE A 102 -35.98 -10.70 20.27
N LEU A 103 -36.70 -11.54 19.54
CA LEU A 103 -36.91 -11.38 18.10
C LEU A 103 -38.33 -10.84 17.91
N ASN A 104 -38.45 -9.61 17.41
CA ASN A 104 -39.73 -8.97 17.19
C ASN A 104 -40.19 -9.15 15.74
N PHE A 105 -41.43 -9.61 15.56
CA PHE A 105 -42.06 -9.84 14.28
C PHE A 105 -43.40 -9.10 14.24
N SER A 106 -43.72 -8.48 13.11
CA SER A 106 -45.03 -7.88 12.85
C SER A 106 -46.09 -8.95 12.63
N HIS A 107 -47.38 -8.61 12.72
CA HIS A 107 -48.49 -9.56 12.54
C HIS A 107 -48.46 -10.32 11.20
N HIS A 108 -47.90 -9.71 10.13
CA HIS A 108 -47.77 -10.33 8.82
C HIS A 108 -46.51 -11.21 8.66
N GLU A 109 -45.62 -11.25 9.66
CA GLU A 109 -44.37 -12.02 9.66
C GLU A 109 -44.51 -13.35 10.45
N SER A 110 -45.73 -13.84 10.65
CA SER A 110 -46.01 -15.05 11.44
C SER A 110 -45.26 -16.30 10.96
N VAL A 111 -45.01 -16.41 9.65
CA VAL A 111 -44.21 -17.50 9.06
C VAL A 111 -42.74 -17.41 9.46
N ALA A 112 -42.14 -16.22 9.40
CA ALA A 112 -40.74 -16.02 9.80
C ALA A 112 -40.54 -16.27 11.30
N ALA A 113 -41.55 -15.89 12.10
CA ALA A 113 -41.52 -16.12 13.53
C ALA A 113 -41.68 -17.62 13.88
N ALA A 114 -42.52 -18.36 13.17
CA ALA A 114 -42.62 -19.81 13.30
C ALA A 114 -41.33 -20.53 12.87
N ASP A 115 -40.70 -20.10 11.76
CA ASP A 115 -39.41 -20.60 11.29
C ASP A 115 -38.32 -20.33 12.36
N ALA A 116 -38.25 -19.12 12.92
CA ALA A 116 -37.31 -18.81 14.00
C ALA A 116 -37.49 -19.70 15.24
N ILE A 117 -38.74 -19.97 15.65
CA ILE A 117 -39.04 -20.87 16.78
C ILE A 117 -38.59 -22.30 16.48
N ALA A 118 -38.88 -22.81 15.28
CA ALA A 118 -38.48 -24.15 14.87
C ALA A 118 -36.95 -24.31 14.87
N ILE A 119 -36.23 -23.33 14.29
CA ILE A 119 -34.76 -23.36 14.24
C ILE A 119 -34.16 -23.29 15.64
N LEU A 120 -34.71 -22.46 16.54
CA LEU A 120 -34.26 -22.39 17.93
C LEU A 120 -34.50 -23.71 18.67
N HIS A 121 -35.65 -24.34 18.47
CA HIS A 121 -35.95 -25.66 19.04
C HIS A 121 -34.97 -26.74 18.54
N ASP A 122 -34.64 -26.74 17.25
CA ASP A 122 -33.66 -27.68 16.66
C ASP A 122 -32.24 -27.47 17.23
N LEU A 123 -31.91 -26.26 17.66
CA LEU A 123 -30.67 -25.94 18.38
C LEU A 123 -30.73 -26.28 19.88
N GLY A 124 -31.84 -26.84 20.36
CA GLY A 124 -32.05 -27.18 21.78
C GLY A 124 -32.44 -25.98 22.65
N ILE A 125 -32.90 -24.88 22.06
CA ILE A 125 -33.20 -23.62 22.75
C ILE A 125 -34.71 -23.44 22.87
N GLU A 126 -35.20 -23.31 24.11
CA GLU A 126 -36.61 -23.06 24.36
C GLU A 126 -36.98 -21.59 24.03
N ALA A 127 -37.87 -21.43 23.06
CA ALA A 127 -38.37 -20.14 22.60
C ALA A 127 -39.82 -19.91 23.09
N ASN A 128 -40.04 -18.79 23.79
CA ASN A 128 -41.33 -18.41 24.35
C ASN A 128 -42.01 -17.33 23.49
N PRO A 129 -42.97 -17.67 22.61
CA PRO A 129 -43.71 -16.66 21.85
C PRO A 129 -44.62 -15.85 22.77
N LYS A 130 -44.62 -14.52 22.60
CA LYS A 130 -45.50 -13.58 23.31
C LYS A 130 -46.20 -12.67 22.33
N GLU A 131 -47.53 -12.70 22.34
CA GLU A 131 -48.35 -11.80 21.54
C GLU A 131 -48.29 -10.38 22.10
N ARG A 132 -48.14 -9.38 21.23
CA ARG A 132 -48.06 -7.95 21.56
C ARG A 132 -49.01 -7.18 20.65
N THR A 133 -49.36 -5.95 21.06
CA THR A 133 -50.25 -5.08 20.28
C THR A 133 -49.76 -4.85 18.84
N SER A 134 -48.45 -4.77 18.63
CA SER A 134 -47.82 -4.50 17.33
C SER A 134 -47.35 -5.74 16.56
N GLY A 135 -47.51 -6.95 17.10
CA GLY A 135 -47.02 -8.19 16.49
C GLY A 135 -46.72 -9.30 17.50
N MET A 136 -45.73 -10.14 17.22
CA MET A 136 -45.28 -11.23 18.09
C MET A 136 -43.81 -11.04 18.47
N ALA A 137 -43.47 -11.30 19.74
CA ALA A 137 -42.10 -11.34 20.22
C ALA A 137 -41.73 -12.78 20.60
N VAL A 138 -40.73 -13.35 19.93
CA VAL A 138 -40.12 -14.62 20.32
C VAL A 138 -39.05 -14.32 21.38
N CYS A 139 -39.31 -14.75 22.61
CA CYS A 139 -38.45 -14.49 23.77
C CYS A 139 -37.61 -15.72 24.09
N VAL A 140 -36.29 -15.58 24.13
CA VAL A 140 -35.37 -16.64 24.58
C VAL A 140 -34.63 -16.16 25.82
N SER A 141 -34.51 -17.03 26.82
CA SER A 141 -33.69 -16.81 28.01
C SER A 141 -32.53 -17.79 28.01
N SER A 142 -31.39 -17.40 27.44
CA SER A 142 -30.20 -18.25 27.34
C SER A 142 -28.98 -17.38 27.61
N TRP A 143 -28.14 -17.81 28.56
CA TRP A 143 -26.87 -17.11 28.79
C TRP A 143 -25.92 -17.35 27.62
N LEU A 144 -25.83 -18.60 27.16
CA LEU A 144 -24.87 -19.01 26.16
C LEU A 144 -25.19 -18.42 24.79
N LEU A 145 -26.44 -18.51 24.31
CA LEU A 145 -26.82 -17.92 23.02
C LEU A 145 -26.64 -16.40 23.02
N GLY A 146 -26.99 -15.72 24.12
CA GLY A 146 -26.81 -14.28 24.22
C GLY A 146 -25.34 -13.86 24.23
N HIS A 147 -24.48 -14.65 24.90
CA HIS A 147 -23.04 -14.45 24.88
C HIS A 147 -22.46 -14.69 23.48
N LEU A 148 -22.88 -15.76 22.80
CA LEU A 148 -22.46 -16.04 21.42
C LEU A 148 -22.84 -14.90 20.48
N LEU A 149 -24.10 -14.48 20.47
CA LEU A 149 -24.57 -13.41 19.58
C LEU A 149 -23.85 -12.08 19.81
N VAL A 150 -23.61 -11.69 21.05
CA VAL A 150 -23.08 -10.35 21.36
C VAL A 150 -21.56 -10.31 21.47
N ARG A 151 -20.94 -11.33 22.07
CA ARG A 151 -19.50 -11.31 22.41
C ARG A 151 -18.65 -12.16 21.49
N VAL A 152 -19.16 -13.27 20.98
CA VAL A 152 -18.38 -14.19 20.14
C VAL A 152 -18.56 -13.88 18.67
N TRP A 153 -19.81 -13.86 18.19
CA TRP A 153 -20.16 -13.54 16.81
C TRP A 153 -20.27 -12.04 16.54
N GLY A 154 -20.29 -11.21 17.60
CA GLY A 154 -20.26 -9.75 17.45
C GLY A 154 -21.46 -9.16 16.71
N CYS A 155 -22.63 -9.80 16.72
CA CYS A 155 -23.80 -9.39 15.94
C CYS A 155 -24.49 -8.09 16.43
N GLY A 156 -24.06 -7.55 17.58
CA GLY A 156 -24.65 -6.37 18.22
C GLY A 156 -25.92 -6.64 19.02
N ASN A 157 -26.09 -5.96 20.16
CA ASN A 157 -27.19 -6.17 21.09
C ASN A 157 -28.46 -5.32 20.81
N GLU A 158 -28.33 -4.21 20.09
CA GLU A 158 -29.42 -3.28 19.76
C GLU A 158 -29.28 -2.70 18.34
N ALA A 159 -30.30 -2.00 17.85
CA ALA A 159 -30.43 -1.59 16.44
C ALA A 159 -29.28 -0.73 15.89
N THR A 160 -28.67 0.13 16.72
CA THR A 160 -27.55 1.01 16.33
C THR A 160 -26.22 0.29 16.23
N HIS A 161 -26.09 -0.88 16.88
CA HIS A 161 -24.85 -1.64 16.97
C HIS A 161 -24.90 -2.97 16.19
N LYS A 162 -25.97 -3.21 15.41
CA LYS A 162 -26.07 -4.43 14.60
C LYS A 162 -24.97 -4.49 13.55
N ARG A 163 -24.49 -5.69 13.26
CA ARG A 163 -23.60 -6.00 12.14
C ARG A 163 -23.74 -7.46 11.73
N ILE A 164 -23.33 -7.77 10.51
CA ILE A 164 -23.10 -9.12 10.02
C ILE A 164 -21.74 -9.60 10.57
N PRO A 165 -21.68 -10.80 11.18
CA PRO A 165 -20.43 -11.40 11.66
C PRO A 165 -19.44 -11.72 10.54
N ASP A 166 -18.15 -11.67 10.84
CA ASP A 166 -17.11 -11.76 9.81
C ASP A 166 -17.06 -13.15 9.13
N PHE A 167 -17.35 -14.23 9.86
CA PHE A 167 -17.42 -15.57 9.28
C PHE A 167 -18.51 -15.75 8.21
N VAL A 168 -19.46 -14.81 8.08
CA VAL A 168 -20.48 -14.86 7.02
C VAL A 168 -19.88 -14.55 5.65
N TRP A 169 -18.76 -13.81 5.59
CA TRP A 169 -18.09 -13.51 4.33
C TRP A 169 -17.42 -14.74 3.71
N GLU A 170 -17.08 -15.73 4.52
CA GLU A 170 -16.53 -17.02 4.08
C GLU A 170 -17.64 -18.00 3.62
N TRP A 171 -18.92 -17.68 3.84
CA TRP A 171 -20.02 -18.54 3.43
C TRP A 171 -20.21 -18.54 1.91
N ASN A 172 -20.65 -19.68 1.38
CA ASN A 172 -21.08 -19.74 -0.01
C ASN A 172 -22.32 -18.86 -0.27
N SER A 173 -22.54 -18.53 -1.55
CA SER A 173 -23.60 -17.62 -2.00
C SER A 173 -25.01 -18.06 -1.56
N THR A 174 -25.27 -19.37 -1.45
CA THR A 174 -26.53 -19.95 -0.98
C THR A 174 -26.79 -19.62 0.49
N LEU A 175 -25.80 -19.79 1.37
CA LEU A 175 -25.95 -19.48 2.80
C LEU A 175 -26.10 -17.99 3.05
N GLN A 176 -25.32 -17.16 2.35
CA GLN A 176 -25.48 -15.71 2.38
C GLN A 176 -26.86 -15.27 1.86
N GLN A 177 -27.43 -15.96 0.86
CA GLN A 177 -28.79 -15.70 0.38
C GLN A 177 -29.83 -16.04 1.46
N GLU A 178 -29.65 -17.13 2.20
CA GLU A 178 -30.50 -17.49 3.33
C GLU A 178 -30.42 -16.46 4.46
N LEU A 179 -29.23 -15.91 4.74
CA LEU A 179 -29.07 -14.79 5.65
C LEU A 179 -29.84 -13.55 5.18
N LEU A 180 -29.74 -13.18 3.89
CA LEU A 180 -30.50 -12.07 3.31
C LEU A 180 -32.02 -12.30 3.38
N LYS A 181 -32.50 -13.54 3.20
CA LYS A 181 -33.92 -13.88 3.39
C LYS A 181 -34.38 -13.60 4.83
N GLY A 182 -33.56 -13.95 5.82
CA GLY A 182 -33.82 -13.66 7.23
C GLY A 182 -33.70 -12.17 7.58
N LEU A 183 -32.84 -11.42 6.89
CA LEU A 183 -32.60 -10.01 7.11
C LEU A 183 -33.71 -9.12 6.49
N ILE A 184 -34.06 -9.40 5.24
CA ILE A 184 -34.86 -8.52 4.38
C ILE A 184 -36.35 -8.91 4.38
N ARG A 185 -36.67 -10.16 4.76
CA ARG A 185 -38.01 -10.75 5.01
C ARG A 185 -39.15 -10.09 4.26
N ASN A 186 -39.72 -10.76 3.26
CA ASN A 186 -40.96 -10.40 2.53
C ASN A 186 -41.81 -9.31 3.20
N ASN A 187 -41.39 -8.05 3.09
CA ASN A 187 -42.01 -6.93 3.77
C ASN A 187 -43.14 -6.51 2.86
N PRO A 188 -44.41 -6.88 3.13
CA PRO A 188 -45.48 -6.33 2.36
C PRO A 188 -45.63 -4.91 2.89
N THR A 189 -45.07 -3.97 2.14
CA THR A 189 -45.58 -2.60 2.05
C THR A 189 -45.33 -1.72 3.28
N ILE A 190 -44.11 -1.17 3.39
CA ILE A 190 -43.93 0.13 4.04
C ILE A 190 -44.47 1.18 3.05
N PRO A 191 -45.47 2.01 3.41
CA PRO A 191 -45.93 3.08 2.53
C PRO A 191 -44.79 4.06 2.31
N ASN A 192 -44.62 4.50 1.06
CA ASN A 192 -43.65 5.53 0.71
C ASN A 192 -43.91 6.78 1.58
N PRO A 193 -42.96 7.24 2.41
CA PRO A 193 -43.19 8.31 3.39
C PRO A 193 -43.61 9.64 2.75
N THR A 194 -43.28 9.86 1.47
CA THR A 194 -43.57 11.09 0.74
C THR A 194 -44.89 11.07 -0.04
N SER A 195 -45.50 9.90 -0.28
CA SER A 195 -46.69 9.81 -1.16
C SER A 195 -47.85 8.95 -0.63
N GLY A 196 -47.66 8.18 0.45
CA GLY A 196 -48.73 7.34 1.03
C GLY A 196 -49.21 6.19 0.12
N ALA A 197 -48.62 6.02 -1.06
CA ALA A 197 -48.98 4.95 -1.99
C ALA A 197 -48.22 3.65 -1.68
N VAL A 198 -48.94 2.54 -1.80
CA VAL A 198 -48.43 1.18 -1.62
C VAL A 198 -47.78 0.71 -2.93
N SER A 199 -46.44 0.65 -3.01
CA SER A 199 -45.76 0.16 -4.21
C SER A 199 -45.71 -1.37 -4.23
N GLN A 200 -46.50 -2.00 -5.09
CA GLN A 200 -46.34 -3.42 -5.39
C GLN A 200 -45.01 -3.63 -6.13
N GLY A 201 -44.13 -4.49 -5.59
CA GLY A 201 -42.90 -4.93 -6.27
C GLY A 201 -41.58 -4.35 -5.75
N LYS A 202 -41.56 -3.60 -4.63
CA LYS A 202 -40.34 -3.08 -4.01
C LYS A 202 -40.15 -3.62 -2.58
N ILE A 203 -38.91 -3.79 -2.19
CA ILE A 203 -38.44 -4.23 -0.89
C ILE A 203 -37.61 -3.10 -0.29
N PHE A 204 -37.85 -2.82 0.99
CA PHE A 204 -37.08 -1.87 1.78
C PHE A 204 -36.37 -2.59 2.92
N PHE A 205 -35.07 -2.35 3.05
CA PHE A 205 -34.32 -2.65 4.26
C PHE A 205 -33.91 -1.33 4.92
N SER A 206 -33.94 -1.28 6.25
CA SER A 206 -33.66 -0.05 7.00
C SER A 206 -32.93 -0.38 8.29
N THR A 207 -31.90 0.39 8.60
CA THR A 207 -31.06 0.19 9.79
C THR A 207 -30.57 1.53 10.34
N SER A 208 -30.42 1.62 11.65
CA SER A 208 -29.73 2.74 12.32
C SER A 208 -28.24 2.46 12.53
N SER A 209 -27.78 1.22 12.31
CA SER A 209 -26.36 0.89 12.28
C SER A 209 -25.78 1.18 10.90
N ARG A 210 -24.81 2.11 10.86
CA ARG A 210 -24.08 2.43 9.62
C ARG A 210 -23.28 1.22 9.12
N GLN A 211 -22.62 0.52 10.04
CA GLN A 211 -21.84 -0.68 9.72
C GLN A 211 -22.71 -1.77 9.08
N LEU A 212 -23.91 -2.04 9.63
CA LEU A 212 -24.83 -3.00 9.01
C LEU A 212 -25.31 -2.53 7.63
N PHE A 213 -25.56 -1.24 7.46
CA PHE A 213 -25.96 -0.69 6.17
C PHE A 213 -24.89 -0.97 5.10
N ASP A 214 -23.63 -0.66 5.38
CA ASP A 214 -22.52 -0.87 4.44
C ASP A 214 -22.33 -2.38 4.13
N GLN A 215 -22.45 -3.25 5.13
CA GLN A 215 -22.35 -4.70 4.93
C GLN A 215 -23.53 -5.29 4.12
N VAL A 216 -24.74 -4.77 4.30
CA VAL A 216 -25.90 -5.22 3.51
C VAL A 216 -25.81 -4.70 2.08
N MET A 217 -25.32 -3.48 1.88
CA MET A 217 -24.98 -2.94 0.56
C MET A 217 -24.01 -3.87 -0.17
N LEU A 218 -22.93 -4.30 0.50
CA LEU A 218 -21.94 -5.22 -0.06
C LEU A 218 -22.56 -6.56 -0.48
N LEU A 219 -23.35 -7.20 0.39
CA LEU A 219 -24.02 -8.48 0.06
C LEU A 219 -25.01 -8.37 -1.11
N VAL A 220 -25.66 -7.21 -1.27
CA VAL A 220 -26.63 -6.98 -2.34
C VAL A 220 -25.91 -6.67 -3.66
N GLN A 221 -24.83 -5.89 -3.62
CA GLN A 221 -24.02 -5.55 -4.80
C GLN A 221 -23.22 -6.73 -5.35
N ASP A 222 -22.70 -7.61 -4.50
CA ASP A 222 -22.07 -8.88 -4.88
C ASP A 222 -22.99 -9.75 -5.77
N ARG A 223 -24.31 -9.53 -5.69
CA ARG A 223 -25.33 -10.22 -6.49
C ARG A 223 -25.76 -9.45 -7.74
N GLY A 224 -25.05 -8.38 -8.09
CA GLY A 224 -25.36 -7.52 -9.24
C GLY A 224 -26.60 -6.65 -9.05
N ILE A 225 -27.06 -6.46 -7.81
CA ILE A 225 -28.23 -5.63 -7.50
C ILE A 225 -27.72 -4.26 -7.03
N LEU A 226 -28.12 -3.20 -7.74
CA LEU A 226 -27.86 -1.82 -7.36
C LEU A 226 -29.12 -1.22 -6.71
N PRO A 227 -29.21 -1.17 -5.37
CA PRO A 227 -30.37 -0.61 -4.69
C PRO A 227 -30.34 0.92 -4.68
N GLN A 228 -31.51 1.55 -4.59
CA GLN A 228 -31.60 2.97 -4.29
C GLN A 228 -31.36 3.20 -2.80
N VAL A 229 -30.52 4.17 -2.46
CA VAL A 229 -30.17 4.49 -1.07
C VAL A 229 -30.94 5.73 -0.63
N HIS A 230 -31.52 5.66 0.57
CA HIS A 230 -32.17 6.80 1.22
C HIS A 230 -31.56 7.00 2.61
N HIS A 231 -31.30 8.26 2.97
CA HIS A 231 -30.89 8.63 4.31
C HIS A 231 -31.97 9.50 4.96
N ARG A 232 -32.45 9.08 6.12
CA ARG A 232 -33.40 9.85 6.93
C ARG A 232 -32.69 10.36 8.19
N PRO A 233 -32.54 11.68 8.36
CA PRO A 233 -31.90 12.23 9.55
C PRO A 233 -32.71 11.91 10.81
N GLY A 234 -32.01 11.91 11.95
CA GLY A 234 -32.64 11.73 13.25
C GLY A 234 -33.70 12.79 13.50
N SER A 235 -34.74 12.43 14.26
CA SER A 235 -35.86 13.33 14.55
C SER A 235 -36.37 13.12 15.97
N VAL A 236 -37.11 14.10 16.49
CA VAL A 236 -37.75 14.01 17.81
C VAL A 236 -39.25 13.85 17.59
N GLY A 237 -39.87 12.86 18.23
CA GLY A 237 -41.33 12.71 18.20
C GLY A 237 -41.91 12.41 19.57
N ARG A 238 -43.24 12.39 19.65
CA ARG A 238 -43.97 12.15 20.91
C ARG A 238 -44.83 10.91 20.81
N ILE A 239 -44.60 9.93 21.70
CA ILE A 239 -45.45 8.75 21.86
C ILE A 239 -46.11 8.83 23.23
N LYS A 240 -47.45 8.85 23.27
CA LYS A 240 -48.26 8.94 24.50
C LYS A 240 -47.82 10.08 25.45
N GLY A 241 -47.46 11.24 24.88
CA GLY A 241 -47.05 12.43 25.63
C GLY A 241 -45.60 12.45 26.14
N ARG A 242 -44.80 11.41 25.87
CA ARG A 242 -43.37 11.39 26.16
C ARG A 242 -42.56 11.64 24.90
N GLU A 243 -41.48 12.40 25.02
CA GLU A 243 -40.56 12.73 23.95
C GLU A 243 -39.59 11.56 23.71
N PHE A 244 -39.38 11.22 22.43
CA PHE A 244 -38.47 10.16 22.00
C PHE A 244 -37.61 10.67 20.85
N HIS A 245 -36.31 10.40 20.94
CA HIS A 245 -35.34 10.69 19.89
C HIS A 245 -35.21 9.47 18.98
N TYR A 246 -35.51 9.64 17.69
CA TYR A 246 -35.29 8.65 16.65
C TYR A 246 -33.88 8.83 16.09
N ALA A 247 -33.10 7.75 16.09
CA ALA A 247 -31.80 7.69 15.44
C ALA A 247 -31.93 7.90 13.91
N PRO A 248 -30.87 8.39 13.24
CA PRO A 248 -30.83 8.42 11.78
C PRO A 248 -31.01 7.01 11.21
N LEU A 249 -31.68 6.92 10.07
CA LEU A 249 -31.98 5.66 9.39
C LEU A 249 -31.36 5.67 8.00
N TRP A 250 -30.62 4.62 7.70
CA TRP A 250 -30.12 4.29 6.38
C TRP A 250 -31.05 3.24 5.76
N GLN A 251 -31.53 3.50 4.55
CA GLN A 251 -32.49 2.62 3.89
C GLN A 251 -31.99 2.27 2.49
N ILE A 252 -32.24 1.02 2.09
CA ILE A 252 -32.03 0.57 0.73
C ILE A 252 -33.37 0.10 0.16
N GLU A 253 -33.61 0.44 -1.09
CA GLU A 253 -34.80 0.10 -1.86
C GLU A 253 -34.39 -0.70 -3.09
N MET A 254 -34.98 -1.88 -3.26
CA MET A 254 -34.71 -2.77 -4.39
C MET A 254 -36.02 -3.40 -4.89
N ARG A 255 -36.08 -3.85 -6.15
CA ARG A 255 -37.27 -4.58 -6.61
C ARG A 255 -37.31 -6.00 -6.05
N ARG A 256 -38.53 -6.51 -5.85
CA ARG A 256 -38.82 -7.80 -5.20
C ARG A 256 -38.36 -9.01 -6.03
N ASP A 257 -38.43 -8.91 -7.34
CA ASP A 257 -37.94 -9.89 -8.32
C ASP A 257 -36.41 -10.05 -8.25
N TRP A 258 -35.68 -8.96 -7.97
CA TRP A 258 -34.22 -8.98 -7.86
C TRP A 258 -33.73 -9.69 -6.60
N ALA A 259 -34.38 -9.44 -5.46
CA ALA A 259 -33.97 -10.02 -4.17
C ALA A 259 -34.29 -11.53 -4.02
N MET A 260 -35.20 -12.07 -4.83
CA MET A 260 -35.70 -13.45 -4.72
C MET A 260 -35.17 -14.41 -5.81
N GLY A 261 -34.31 -13.94 -6.72
CA GLY A 261 -33.46 -14.79 -7.55
C GLY A 261 -34.14 -15.52 -8.73
N SER A 262 -34.94 -14.84 -9.56
CA SER A 262 -35.29 -15.42 -10.88
C SER A 262 -34.20 -15.11 -11.91
N ALA A 263 -33.41 -16.11 -12.29
CA ALA A 263 -32.29 -16.02 -13.24
C ALA A 263 -32.67 -15.66 -14.70
N THR A 264 -33.95 -15.44 -15.01
CA THR A 264 -34.46 -15.32 -16.39
C THR A 264 -34.54 -13.91 -16.99
N LEU A 265 -34.19 -12.85 -16.25
CA LEU A 265 -34.52 -11.47 -16.67
C LEU A 265 -33.40 -10.65 -17.33
N VAL A 266 -32.20 -11.22 -17.53
CA VAL A 266 -31.07 -10.52 -18.17
C VAL A 266 -31.35 -10.18 -19.65
N SER A 267 -32.23 -10.92 -20.33
CA SER A 267 -32.54 -10.70 -21.75
C SER A 267 -33.54 -9.57 -22.02
N GLU A 268 -34.53 -9.36 -21.13
CA GLU A 268 -35.57 -8.33 -21.32
C GLU A 268 -35.10 -6.92 -20.91
N GLN A 269 -34.03 -6.82 -20.11
CA GLN A 269 -33.45 -5.55 -19.65
C GLN A 269 -32.84 -4.67 -20.76
N ARG A 270 -32.48 -5.22 -21.93
CA ARG A 270 -31.89 -4.42 -23.03
C ARG A 270 -32.90 -3.49 -23.71
N GLN A 271 -34.20 -3.78 -23.65
CA GLN A 271 -35.21 -2.98 -24.37
C GLN A 271 -35.79 -1.82 -23.54
N GLU A 272 -35.88 -1.93 -22.22
CA GLU A 272 -36.52 -0.88 -21.39
C GLU A 272 -35.56 0.23 -20.91
N LEU A 273 -34.24 -0.01 -20.86
CA LEU A 273 -33.25 1.02 -20.51
C LEU A 273 -33.24 2.19 -21.51
N GLY A 274 -33.67 1.99 -22.75
CA GLY A 274 -33.84 3.06 -23.74
C GLY A 274 -35.00 4.02 -23.44
N ALA A 275 -36.01 3.60 -22.66
CA ALA A 275 -37.20 4.40 -22.38
C ALA A 275 -37.06 5.28 -21.12
N VAL A 276 -36.23 4.88 -20.16
CA VAL A 276 -36.00 5.60 -18.89
C VAL A 276 -35.16 6.88 -19.11
N ALA A 277 -34.27 6.89 -20.10
CA ALA A 277 -33.41 8.05 -20.42
C ALA A 277 -34.19 9.35 -20.72
N THR A 278 -35.45 9.25 -21.15
CA THR A 278 -36.27 10.41 -21.55
C THR A 278 -37.07 11.06 -20.41
N ARG A 279 -37.23 10.41 -19.24
CA ARG A 279 -38.13 10.91 -18.17
C ARG A 279 -37.42 11.54 -16.97
N THR A 280 -36.09 11.50 -16.92
CA THR A 280 -35.29 11.91 -15.75
C THR A 280 -34.49 13.20 -15.98
N ALA A 281 -34.89 14.05 -16.93
CA ALA A 281 -34.16 15.28 -17.28
C ALA A 281 -34.32 16.45 -16.28
N ALA A 282 -35.10 16.30 -15.20
CA ALA A 282 -35.45 17.42 -14.32
C ALA A 282 -34.92 17.31 -12.88
N ALA A 283 -34.22 16.23 -12.49
CA ALA A 283 -33.81 16.01 -11.09
C ALA A 283 -32.32 15.68 -10.89
N ILE A 284 -31.50 15.78 -11.93
CA ILE A 284 -30.09 15.35 -11.90
C ILE A 284 -29.20 16.59 -12.03
N ALA A 285 -29.01 17.32 -10.94
CA ALA A 285 -28.02 18.40 -10.85
C ALA A 285 -26.75 17.97 -10.08
N THR A 286 -26.67 16.70 -9.64
CA THR A 286 -25.60 16.19 -8.76
C THR A 286 -24.94 14.90 -9.28
N MET A 287 -25.19 14.49 -10.52
CA MET A 287 -24.45 13.37 -11.14
C MET A 287 -23.93 13.80 -12.51
N GLY A 288 -22.61 13.70 -12.69
CA GLY A 288 -21.99 13.70 -14.01
C GLY A 288 -22.37 12.43 -14.76
N THR A 289 -22.67 12.55 -16.05
CA THR A 289 -22.87 11.40 -16.94
C THR A 289 -21.78 11.42 -18.00
N VAL A 290 -21.05 10.33 -18.11
CA VAL A 290 -19.99 10.12 -19.11
C VAL A 290 -20.41 8.98 -20.04
N LYS A 291 -20.19 9.14 -21.34
CA LYS A 291 -20.58 8.14 -22.34
C LYS A 291 -19.48 7.10 -22.48
N ILE A 292 -19.82 5.83 -22.28
CA ILE A 292 -18.89 4.72 -22.49
C ILE A 292 -18.62 4.54 -23.99
N GLN A 293 -17.35 4.61 -24.35
CA GLN A 293 -16.83 4.38 -25.71
C GLN A 293 -16.46 2.92 -25.90
N ASN A 294 -15.78 2.31 -24.91
CA ASN A 294 -15.31 0.94 -25.00
C ASN A 294 -15.28 0.27 -23.62
N ILE A 295 -15.42 -1.05 -23.59
CA ILE A 295 -15.24 -1.87 -22.39
C ILE A 295 -14.28 -3.01 -22.73
N ALA A 296 -13.09 -3.01 -22.15
CA ALA A 296 -12.19 -4.16 -22.18
C ALA A 296 -12.42 -5.02 -20.93
N THR A 297 -12.20 -6.34 -21.02
CA THR A 297 -12.38 -7.26 -19.90
C THR A 297 -11.17 -8.17 -19.81
N HIS A 298 -10.58 -8.22 -18.61
CA HIS A 298 -9.43 -9.06 -18.29
C HIS A 298 -9.79 -9.97 -17.12
N THR A 299 -9.59 -11.28 -17.28
CA THR A 299 -9.78 -12.24 -16.21
C THR A 299 -8.46 -12.41 -15.45
N VAL A 300 -8.43 -12.00 -14.19
CA VAL A 300 -7.28 -12.18 -13.30
C VAL A 300 -7.66 -13.24 -12.26
N GLU A 301 -7.03 -14.40 -12.34
CA GLU A 301 -7.30 -15.59 -11.53
C GLU A 301 -8.78 -16.04 -11.54
N THR A 302 -9.63 -15.43 -10.70
CA THR A 302 -11.06 -15.75 -10.53
C THR A 302 -12.00 -14.54 -10.69
N CYS A 303 -11.48 -13.33 -10.93
CA CYS A 303 -12.28 -12.12 -11.08
C CYS A 303 -12.15 -11.51 -12.49
N ASN A 304 -13.23 -10.88 -12.96
CA ASN A 304 -13.18 -10.05 -14.16
C ASN A 304 -12.92 -8.60 -13.76
N VAL A 305 -11.85 -8.05 -14.31
CA VAL A 305 -11.54 -6.62 -14.31
C VAL A 305 -12.08 -6.03 -15.61
N TYR A 306 -12.85 -4.95 -15.50
CA TYR A 306 -13.41 -4.23 -16.64
C TYR A 306 -12.78 -2.85 -16.73
N ASP A 307 -12.18 -2.56 -17.89
CA ASP A 307 -11.70 -1.23 -18.22
C ASP A 307 -12.77 -0.51 -19.03
N VAL A 308 -13.27 0.60 -18.50
CA VAL A 308 -14.36 1.37 -19.10
C VAL A 308 -13.78 2.68 -19.61
N GLU A 309 -13.61 2.76 -20.92
CA GLU A 309 -13.22 3.99 -21.62
C GLU A 309 -14.46 4.86 -21.83
N VAL A 310 -14.36 6.15 -21.49
CA VAL A 310 -15.45 7.12 -21.69
C VAL A 310 -15.00 8.35 -22.49
N ASP A 311 -15.95 9.15 -22.97
CA ASP A 311 -15.68 10.42 -23.67
C ASP A 311 -14.71 11.32 -22.89
N ASN A 312 -13.81 12.02 -23.61
CA ASN A 312 -12.78 12.93 -23.08
C ASN A 312 -11.69 12.27 -22.22
N THR A 313 -11.29 11.05 -22.58
CA THR A 313 -10.07 10.32 -22.13
C THR A 313 -10.05 9.78 -20.69
N HIS A 314 -11.17 9.76 -19.97
CA HIS A 314 -11.21 9.09 -18.66
C HIS A 314 -11.28 7.56 -18.80
N LEU A 315 -10.49 6.86 -17.98
CA LEU A 315 -10.50 5.41 -17.86
C LEU A 315 -10.94 5.05 -16.43
N PHE A 316 -12.00 4.26 -16.30
CA PHE A 316 -12.42 3.69 -15.02
C PHE A 316 -12.08 2.20 -15.01
N VAL A 317 -11.49 1.71 -13.92
CA VAL A 317 -11.26 0.29 -13.68
C VAL A 317 -12.25 -0.19 -12.63
N THR A 318 -12.96 -1.27 -12.92
CA THR A 318 -13.85 -1.92 -11.94
C THR A 318 -13.60 -3.41 -11.89
N SER A 319 -13.51 -3.97 -10.69
CA SER A 319 -13.45 -5.40 -10.44
C SER A 319 -14.70 -5.83 -9.68
N SER A 320 -15.38 -6.86 -10.17
CA SER A 320 -16.56 -7.46 -9.50
C SER A 320 -17.67 -6.45 -9.10
N GLY A 321 -17.85 -5.36 -9.86
CA GLY A 321 -18.87 -4.35 -9.60
C GLY A 321 -18.53 -3.36 -8.48
N ILE A 322 -17.34 -3.46 -7.90
CA ILE A 322 -16.79 -2.50 -6.95
C ILE A 322 -15.83 -1.58 -7.71
N ILE A 323 -16.00 -0.27 -7.54
CA ILE A 323 -14.98 0.72 -7.87
C ILE A 323 -14.16 0.87 -6.60
N THR A 324 -13.12 0.06 -6.44
CA THR A 324 -12.12 0.27 -5.39
C THR A 324 -10.79 0.49 -6.07
N HIS A 325 -10.14 1.56 -5.62
CA HIS A 325 -8.70 1.74 -5.56
C HIS A 325 -8.03 2.72 -6.53
N ASN A 326 -6.97 3.37 -6.02
CA ASN A 326 -6.33 4.59 -6.53
C ASN A 326 -7.30 5.53 -7.24
N CYS A 327 -8.16 6.17 -6.43
CA CYS A 327 -9.30 6.94 -6.90
C CYS A 327 -8.92 8.17 -7.73
N VAL A 328 -7.64 8.57 -7.74
CA VAL A 328 -7.12 9.65 -8.60
C VAL A 328 -6.89 9.16 -10.05
N GLY A 329 -6.68 7.86 -10.26
CA GLY A 329 -6.42 7.29 -11.59
C GLY A 329 -4.98 7.49 -12.09
N VAL A 330 -4.00 7.40 -11.18
CA VAL A 330 -2.56 7.44 -11.49
C VAL A 330 -1.92 6.14 -10.98
N PRO A 331 -1.37 5.25 -11.83
CA PRO A 331 -0.88 3.94 -11.38
C PRO A 331 0.35 4.03 -10.46
N THR A 332 0.42 3.18 -9.45
CA THR A 332 1.64 2.94 -8.66
C THR A 332 2.48 1.87 -9.35
N VAL A 333 3.45 2.30 -10.16
CA VAL A 333 4.22 1.41 -11.05
C VAL A 333 5.45 0.74 -10.42
N GLY A 334 5.82 1.13 -9.21
CA GLY A 334 6.98 0.62 -8.49
C GLY A 334 7.17 1.32 -7.15
N GLY A 335 8.31 1.07 -6.52
CA GLY A 335 8.67 1.64 -5.23
C GLY A 335 9.75 0.80 -4.54
N GLU A 336 10.19 1.27 -3.38
CA GLU A 336 11.15 0.58 -2.53
C GLU A 336 10.56 0.42 -1.14
N VAL A 337 10.83 -0.72 -0.50
CA VAL A 337 10.39 -1.00 0.87
C VAL A 337 11.55 -1.65 1.62
N TYR A 338 12.04 -0.95 2.63
CA TYR A 338 13.13 -1.39 3.49
C TYR A 338 12.65 -1.54 4.93
N PHE A 339 13.14 -2.56 5.63
CA PHE A 339 12.80 -2.82 7.03
C PHE A 339 14.06 -2.78 7.89
N ASP A 340 14.06 -1.93 8.90
CA ASP A 340 15.11 -1.88 9.92
C ASP A 340 14.53 -1.36 11.25
N PRO A 341 14.97 -1.89 12.42
CA PRO A 341 14.57 -1.36 13.72
C PRO A 341 14.78 0.15 13.90
N ALA A 342 15.74 0.77 13.20
CA ALA A 342 16.00 2.22 13.24
C ALA A 342 14.77 3.07 12.88
N TYR A 343 13.81 2.52 12.13
CA TYR A 343 12.59 3.23 11.71
C TYR A 343 11.38 2.95 12.62
N SER A 344 11.54 2.19 13.70
CA SER A 344 10.41 1.77 14.56
C SER A 344 9.71 2.95 15.24
N GLY A 345 10.48 3.98 15.63
CA GLY A 345 9.95 5.19 16.24
C GLY A 345 9.47 6.23 15.22
N ASN A 346 10.11 6.27 14.05
CA ASN A 346 9.82 7.22 12.99
C ASN A 346 9.92 6.52 11.62
N PRO A 347 8.80 6.03 11.06
CA PRO A 347 8.79 5.40 9.75
C PRO A 347 8.83 6.44 8.63
N LEU A 348 9.47 6.09 7.52
CA LEU A 348 9.54 6.94 6.33
C LEU A 348 8.48 6.56 5.30
N VAL A 349 7.76 7.58 4.80
CA VAL A 349 6.80 7.44 3.70
C VAL A 349 7.09 8.54 2.69
N ASN A 350 7.60 8.14 1.53
CA ASN A 350 7.95 9.05 0.45
C ASN A 350 7.21 8.64 -0.82
N ALA A 351 6.70 9.63 -1.55
CA ALA A 351 5.94 9.41 -2.78
C ALA A 351 6.59 10.19 -3.92
N MET A 352 7.14 9.46 -4.91
CA MET A 352 7.58 10.02 -6.17
C MET A 352 6.41 9.95 -7.17
N ALA A 353 6.07 11.08 -7.79
CA ALA A 353 5.09 11.15 -8.86
C ALA A 353 5.78 11.54 -10.18
N MET A 354 5.39 10.88 -11.27
CA MET A 354 5.91 11.16 -12.61
C MET A 354 4.74 11.52 -13.54
N GLY A 355 4.80 12.72 -14.13
CA GLY A 355 3.84 13.21 -15.12
C GLY A 355 4.50 13.44 -16.47
N LEU A 356 3.81 13.09 -17.55
CA LEU A 356 4.24 13.35 -18.92
C LEU A 356 3.51 14.58 -19.46
N MET A 357 4.23 15.47 -20.15
CA MET A 357 3.65 16.65 -20.80
C MET A 357 4.24 16.83 -22.21
N GLU A 358 3.39 17.18 -23.17
CA GLU A 358 3.78 17.52 -24.55
C GLU A 358 3.58 19.02 -24.77
N THR A 359 4.53 19.85 -24.30
CA THR A 359 4.45 21.31 -24.40
C THR A 359 5.84 21.96 -24.46
N ASP A 360 5.99 22.97 -25.31
CA ASP A 360 7.18 23.82 -25.36
C ASP A 360 7.18 24.91 -24.27
N THR A 361 6.02 25.11 -23.61
CA THR A 361 5.81 26.14 -22.60
C THR A 361 5.31 25.53 -21.30
N ILE A 362 6.06 25.77 -20.22
CA ILE A 362 5.73 25.32 -18.87
C ILE A 362 5.11 26.49 -18.11
N VAL A 363 3.92 26.28 -17.53
CA VAL A 363 3.31 27.23 -16.60
C VAL A 363 4.12 27.22 -15.31
N LYS A 364 4.60 28.38 -14.90
CA LYS A 364 5.43 28.56 -13.69
C LYS A 364 4.57 29.14 -12.57
N SER A 365 5.12 29.17 -11.35
CA SER A 365 4.40 29.71 -10.19
C SER A 365 4.61 31.19 -9.90
N GLY A 366 5.55 31.87 -10.55
CA GLY A 366 5.77 33.32 -10.35
C GLY A 366 4.65 34.16 -10.94
N ALA A 367 3.96 34.94 -10.10
CA ALA A 367 2.91 35.86 -10.55
C ALA A 367 3.48 36.96 -11.47
N ALA A 368 2.68 37.38 -12.45
CA ALA A 368 3.04 38.49 -13.33
C ALA A 368 1.80 39.27 -13.77
N GLY A 369 2.02 40.51 -14.22
CA GLY A 369 0.99 41.40 -14.74
C GLY A 369 0.18 42.09 -13.65
N ILE A 370 0.53 43.34 -13.35
CA ILE A 370 -0.17 44.15 -12.34
C ILE A 370 -1.65 44.28 -12.68
N GLY A 371 -2.50 44.04 -11.69
CA GLY A 371 -3.95 44.04 -11.83
C GLY A 371 -4.55 42.74 -12.39
N ASN A 372 -3.74 41.71 -12.63
CA ASN A 372 -4.25 40.38 -12.95
C ASN A 372 -4.96 39.77 -11.73
N PRO A 373 -6.12 39.12 -11.91
CA PRO A 373 -6.86 38.48 -10.83
C PRO A 373 -6.13 37.24 -10.32
N VAL A 374 -6.17 37.05 -9.00
CA VAL A 374 -5.70 35.85 -8.30
C VAL A 374 -6.91 35.01 -7.90
N LEU A 375 -6.95 33.76 -8.36
CA LEU A 375 -8.06 32.84 -8.17
C LEU A 375 -7.68 31.75 -7.18
N TYR A 376 -8.58 31.50 -6.24
CA TYR A 376 -8.60 30.28 -5.45
C TYR A 376 -9.44 29.23 -6.20
N VAL A 377 -8.91 28.03 -6.38
CA VAL A 377 -9.64 26.92 -7.02
C VAL A 377 -9.49 25.61 -6.24
N GLY A 378 -10.52 24.77 -6.27
CA GLY A 378 -10.51 23.43 -5.64
C GLY A 378 -11.50 23.28 -4.47
N SER A 379 -11.07 22.57 -3.42
CA SER A 379 -11.86 22.25 -2.23
C SER A 379 -12.15 23.48 -1.35
N THR A 380 -13.03 23.33 -0.35
CA THR A 380 -13.26 24.35 0.68
C THR A 380 -12.21 24.30 1.80
N THR A 381 -11.83 25.46 2.31
CA THR A 381 -10.90 25.61 3.44
C THR A 381 -11.58 25.31 4.78
N GLY A 382 -10.89 24.56 5.65
CA GLY A 382 -11.32 24.24 7.03
C GLY A 382 -10.13 24.20 7.99
N ARG A 383 -10.33 23.76 9.24
CA ARG A 383 -9.31 23.70 10.29
C ARG A 383 -8.45 22.43 10.22
N ASP A 384 -7.94 22.12 9.04
CA ASP A 384 -7.14 20.91 8.80
C ASP A 384 -5.65 21.19 8.95
N GLY A 385 -4.94 20.26 9.60
CA GLY A 385 -3.48 20.22 9.55
C GLY A 385 -2.76 21.47 10.03
N MET A 386 -3.41 22.40 10.73
CA MET A 386 -2.79 23.68 11.12
C MET A 386 -1.56 23.41 12.01
N GLY A 387 -0.39 23.85 11.53
CA GLY A 387 0.89 23.59 12.20
C GLY A 387 1.49 22.21 11.92
N GLY A 388 0.98 21.47 10.92
CA GLY A 388 1.51 20.18 10.49
C GLY A 388 2.97 20.24 10.07
N ALA A 389 3.35 21.25 9.28
CA ALA A 389 4.76 21.48 8.92
C ALA A 389 5.64 21.77 10.15
N SER A 390 5.15 22.57 11.11
CA SER A 390 5.88 22.86 12.35
C SER A 390 6.02 21.62 13.23
N PHE A 391 4.98 20.77 13.29
CA PHE A 391 5.00 19.50 14.00
C PHE A 391 5.99 18.52 13.35
N ALA A 392 6.00 18.41 12.02
CA ALA A 392 6.95 17.58 11.27
C ALA A 392 8.41 18.08 11.35
N SER A 393 8.60 19.35 11.71
CA SER A 393 9.93 19.98 11.85
C SER A 393 10.41 20.07 13.31
N ALA A 394 9.74 19.37 14.24
CA ALA A 394 10.08 19.34 15.66
C ALA A 394 10.41 17.91 16.11
N GLU A 395 11.28 17.78 17.13
CA GLU A 395 11.60 16.48 17.72
C GLU A 395 10.34 15.86 18.37
N LEU A 396 10.07 14.58 18.08
CA LEU A 396 8.87 13.87 18.55
C LEU A 396 9.03 13.41 20.02
N THR A 397 8.58 14.23 20.96
CA THR A 397 8.55 13.90 22.40
C THR A 397 7.22 13.28 22.82
N ALA A 398 7.16 12.64 24.00
CA ALA A 398 5.90 12.14 24.57
C ALA A 398 4.83 13.22 24.75
N GLU A 399 5.24 14.48 25.03
CA GLU A 399 4.35 15.64 25.15
C GLU A 399 3.88 16.18 23.78
N SER A 400 4.65 15.94 22.71
CA SER A 400 4.28 16.37 21.35
C SER A 400 3.10 15.57 20.76
N ILE A 401 2.86 14.34 21.24
CA ILE A 401 1.79 13.46 20.77
C ILE A 401 0.40 14.08 20.99
N ASP A 402 0.24 14.85 22.07
CA ASP A 402 -1.01 15.54 22.41
C ASP A 402 -1.26 16.80 21.55
N ASN A 403 -0.24 17.27 20.81
CA ASN A 403 -0.31 18.43 19.90
C ASN A 403 -0.47 18.02 18.42
N ARG A 404 -0.81 16.76 18.13
CA ARG A 404 -1.04 16.32 16.75
C ARG A 404 -2.12 17.16 16.07
N PRO A 405 -1.84 17.76 14.90
CA PRO A 405 -2.84 18.50 14.14
C PRO A 405 -4.06 17.63 13.82
N ALA A 406 -5.19 18.27 13.51
CA ALA A 406 -6.35 17.56 12.97
C ALA A 406 -5.92 16.75 11.73
N VAL A 407 -6.30 15.47 11.71
CA VAL A 407 -5.94 14.51 10.64
C VAL A 407 -6.37 15.07 9.29
N GLN A 408 -5.40 15.26 8.39
CA GLN A 408 -5.67 15.59 6.99
C GLN A 408 -6.41 14.40 6.36
N VAL A 409 -7.57 14.64 5.77
CA VAL A 409 -8.33 13.63 5.03
C VAL A 409 -8.40 14.12 3.58
N GLY A 410 -7.66 13.47 2.70
CA GLY A 410 -7.72 13.77 1.26
C GLY A 410 -9.01 13.26 0.62
N ASP A 411 -9.48 13.97 -0.40
CA ASP A 411 -10.57 13.57 -1.28
C ASP A 411 -10.02 13.30 -2.70
N PRO A 412 -9.63 12.06 -3.00
CA PRO A 412 -8.99 11.73 -4.28
C PRO A 412 -9.94 11.89 -5.49
N PHE A 413 -11.26 11.93 -5.29
CA PHE A 413 -12.21 12.18 -6.37
C PHE A 413 -12.23 13.65 -6.76
N LEU A 414 -12.17 14.53 -5.76
CA LEU A 414 -12.03 15.96 -5.96
C LEU A 414 -10.66 16.26 -6.58
N GLU A 415 -9.61 15.59 -6.11
CA GLU A 415 -8.24 15.72 -6.65
C GLU A 415 -8.21 15.37 -8.14
N LYS A 416 -8.85 14.27 -8.56
CA LYS A 416 -8.95 13.93 -9.99
C LYS A 416 -9.64 15.04 -10.78
N SER A 417 -10.75 15.56 -10.28
CA SER A 417 -11.46 16.67 -10.93
C SER A 417 -10.58 17.91 -11.04
N LEU A 418 -9.78 18.20 -9.99
CA LEU A 418 -8.83 19.31 -9.96
C LEU A 418 -7.71 19.13 -10.99
N ILE A 419 -7.13 17.93 -11.11
CA ILE A 419 -6.11 17.62 -12.12
C ILE A 419 -6.65 17.89 -13.52
N GLU A 420 -7.83 17.36 -13.86
CA GLU A 420 -8.43 17.55 -15.20
C GLU A 420 -8.76 19.02 -15.48
N ALA A 421 -9.33 19.73 -14.51
CA ALA A 421 -9.62 21.15 -14.63
C ALA A 421 -8.34 21.99 -14.83
N CYS A 422 -7.26 21.69 -14.11
CA CYS A 422 -5.97 22.34 -14.27
C CYS A 422 -5.38 22.10 -15.67
N LEU A 423 -5.38 20.84 -16.14
CA LEU A 423 -4.88 20.49 -17.47
C LEU A 423 -5.69 21.16 -18.59
N GLU A 424 -7.01 21.27 -18.43
CA GLU A 424 -7.86 22.02 -19.35
C GLU A 424 -7.56 23.53 -19.31
N ALA A 425 -7.44 24.10 -18.10
CA ALA A 425 -7.12 25.51 -17.90
C ALA A 425 -5.79 25.92 -18.55
N PHE A 426 -4.74 25.10 -18.40
CA PHE A 426 -3.43 25.40 -18.99
C PHE A 426 -3.47 25.47 -20.52
N LYS A 427 -4.30 24.66 -21.19
CA LYS A 427 -4.44 24.66 -22.65
C LYS A 427 -5.06 25.94 -23.21
N THR A 428 -5.79 26.70 -22.39
CA THR A 428 -6.43 27.96 -22.84
C THR A 428 -5.44 29.10 -23.08
N GLY A 429 -4.25 29.01 -22.49
CA GLY A 429 -3.30 30.14 -22.40
C GLY A 429 -3.82 31.32 -21.57
N ALA A 430 -4.91 31.18 -20.80
CA ALA A 430 -5.41 32.22 -19.89
C ALA A 430 -4.65 32.26 -18.56
N VAL A 431 -3.93 31.18 -18.23
CA VAL A 431 -3.18 31.04 -16.98
C VAL A 431 -1.80 31.71 -17.12
N VAL A 432 -1.54 32.67 -16.25
CA VAL A 432 -0.23 33.36 -16.12
C VAL A 432 0.68 32.57 -15.21
N ALA A 433 0.15 32.15 -14.06
CA ALA A 433 0.86 31.36 -13.06
C ALA A 433 -0.10 30.45 -12.31
N ALA A 434 0.43 29.35 -11.78
CA ALA A 434 -0.30 28.43 -10.91
C ALA A 434 0.62 27.86 -9.83
N GLN A 435 0.07 27.60 -8.65
CA GLN A 435 0.77 27.03 -7.51
C GLN A 435 -0.20 26.15 -6.73
N ASP A 436 0.26 25.00 -6.26
CA ASP A 436 -0.46 24.15 -5.30
C ASP A 436 -0.48 24.77 -3.89
N MET A 437 -1.37 24.26 -3.04
CA MET A 437 -1.55 24.72 -1.67
C MET A 437 -1.35 23.55 -0.70
N GLY A 438 -0.11 23.36 -0.25
CA GLY A 438 0.28 22.36 0.74
C GLY A 438 0.53 22.94 2.13
N ALA A 439 1.75 22.73 2.64
CA ALA A 439 2.21 23.23 3.94
C ALA A 439 2.04 24.75 4.08
N ALA A 440 1.48 25.19 5.21
CA ALA A 440 1.11 26.59 5.47
C ALA A 440 0.15 27.23 4.43
N GLY A 441 -0.53 26.42 3.61
CA GLY A 441 -1.70 26.80 2.81
C GLY A 441 -1.57 28.12 2.03
N ILE A 442 -2.58 28.99 2.19
CA ILE A 442 -2.66 30.30 1.51
C ILE A 442 -1.41 31.14 1.78
N THR A 443 -0.86 31.07 2.99
CA THR A 443 0.31 31.88 3.37
C THR A 443 1.49 31.61 2.44
N CYS A 444 1.84 30.33 2.30
CA CYS A 444 2.98 29.89 1.49
C CYS A 444 2.71 30.14 0.00
N SER A 445 1.55 29.73 -0.49
CA SER A 445 1.23 29.85 -1.92
C SER A 445 1.22 31.32 -2.38
N CYS A 446 0.68 32.25 -1.58
CA CYS A 446 0.71 33.67 -1.91
C CYS A 446 2.12 34.27 -1.84
N SER A 447 2.88 33.98 -0.77
CA SER A 447 4.21 34.58 -0.59
C SER A 447 5.20 34.09 -1.64
N GLU A 448 5.25 32.79 -1.91
CA GLU A 448 6.13 32.22 -2.93
C GLU A 448 5.77 32.71 -4.33
N MET A 449 4.48 32.70 -4.68
CA MET A 449 4.00 33.16 -5.98
C MET A 449 4.36 34.63 -6.22
N ALA A 450 4.17 35.48 -5.20
CA ALA A 450 4.54 36.89 -5.25
C ALA A 450 6.06 37.09 -5.37
N ALA A 451 6.85 36.42 -4.52
CA ALA A 451 8.31 36.53 -4.48
C ALA A 451 8.97 36.07 -5.79
N LYS A 452 8.58 34.89 -6.30
CA LYS A 452 9.05 34.34 -7.60
C LYS A 452 8.70 35.25 -8.78
N GLY A 453 7.63 36.04 -8.65
CA GLY A 453 7.18 37.02 -9.65
C GLY A 453 7.81 38.41 -9.53
N GLY A 454 8.43 38.74 -8.40
CA GLY A 454 8.90 40.09 -8.10
C GLY A 454 7.78 41.13 -7.97
N VAL A 455 6.59 40.69 -7.56
CA VAL A 455 5.35 41.49 -7.42
C VAL A 455 4.71 41.24 -6.06
N GLY A 456 3.60 41.90 -5.75
CA GLY A 456 2.77 41.58 -4.58
C GLY A 456 1.45 40.92 -4.91
N ILE A 457 0.78 40.45 -3.86
CA ILE A 457 -0.58 39.90 -3.93
C ILE A 457 -1.41 40.54 -2.81
N GLU A 458 -2.54 41.14 -3.19
CA GLU A 458 -3.62 41.47 -2.26
C GLU A 458 -4.68 40.38 -2.33
N PHE A 459 -5.03 39.78 -1.20
CA PHE A 459 -5.91 38.60 -1.14
C PHE A 459 -6.94 38.75 -0.02
N ASP A 460 -8.21 38.55 -0.33
CA ASP A 460 -9.36 38.73 0.56
C ASP A 460 -9.91 37.38 1.03
N LEU A 461 -9.78 37.13 2.34
CA LEU A 461 -10.24 35.89 2.97
C LEU A 461 -11.77 35.78 3.03
N ASP A 462 -12.51 36.90 2.95
CA ASP A 462 -13.98 36.86 2.94
C ASP A 462 -14.54 36.20 1.67
N LEU A 463 -13.72 36.11 0.62
CA LEU A 463 -14.07 35.48 -0.66
C LEU A 463 -13.69 34.00 -0.72
N VAL A 464 -12.88 33.50 0.22
CA VAL A 464 -12.40 32.12 0.22
C VAL A 464 -13.54 31.15 0.59
N PRO A 465 -13.78 30.07 -0.18
CA PRO A 465 -14.76 29.06 0.18
C PRO A 465 -14.38 28.36 1.48
N ALA A 466 -15.18 28.53 2.53
CA ALA A 466 -14.97 27.93 3.84
C ALA A 466 -16.10 26.96 4.19
N ARG A 467 -15.78 25.82 4.82
CA ARG A 467 -16.79 24.86 5.29
C ARG A 467 -17.08 24.95 6.79
N GLU A 468 -16.23 25.63 7.55
CA GLU A 468 -16.41 25.83 8.99
C GLU A 468 -16.78 27.29 9.31
N PRO A 469 -17.83 27.53 10.11
CA PRO A 469 -18.21 28.88 10.48
C PRO A 469 -17.21 29.49 11.48
N GLY A 470 -17.09 30.81 11.44
CA GLY A 470 -16.34 31.59 12.43
C GLY A 470 -14.83 31.40 12.37
N MET A 471 -14.30 30.97 11.22
CA MET A 471 -12.85 30.90 11.03
C MET A 471 -12.21 32.29 11.14
N VAL A 472 -11.07 32.36 11.83
CA VAL A 472 -10.27 33.59 11.96
C VAL A 472 -9.14 33.63 10.92
N PRO A 473 -8.52 34.80 10.62
CA PRO A 473 -7.50 34.90 9.59
C PRO A 473 -6.36 33.88 9.71
N TYR A 474 -5.89 33.63 10.93
CA TYR A 474 -4.86 32.63 11.21
C TYR A 474 -5.24 31.23 10.71
N GLU A 475 -6.50 30.82 10.93
CA GLU A 475 -6.99 29.50 10.54
C GLU A 475 -7.15 29.36 9.03
N TYR A 476 -7.59 30.41 8.33
CA TYR A 476 -7.61 30.42 6.86
C TYR A 476 -6.19 30.30 6.28
N LEU A 477 -5.29 31.14 6.80
CA LEU A 477 -3.96 31.32 6.26
C LEU A 477 -3.08 30.08 6.41
N LEU A 478 -3.20 29.37 7.53
CA LEU A 478 -2.38 28.20 7.86
C LEU A 478 -3.14 26.87 7.75
N SER A 479 -4.36 26.88 7.24
CA SER A 479 -5.10 25.66 6.91
C SER A 479 -4.33 24.87 5.85
N GLU A 480 -4.12 23.59 6.12
CA GLU A 480 -3.54 22.61 5.20
C GLU A 480 -4.64 21.68 4.64
N SER A 481 -5.87 22.23 4.44
CA SER A 481 -6.92 21.53 3.70
C SER A 481 -6.39 21.09 2.32
N GLN A 482 -6.72 19.88 1.92
CA GLN A 482 -6.20 19.26 0.71
C GLN A 482 -6.96 19.72 -0.56
N GLU A 483 -6.43 19.35 -1.73
CA GLU A 483 -7.03 19.58 -3.05
C GLU A 483 -7.36 21.05 -3.36
N ARG A 484 -6.39 21.96 -3.17
CA ARG A 484 -6.52 23.39 -3.48
C ARG A 484 -5.34 23.89 -4.30
N MET A 485 -5.61 24.85 -5.17
CA MET A 485 -4.62 25.54 -5.99
C MET A 485 -4.89 27.05 -6.03
N LEU A 486 -3.82 27.82 -6.24
CA LEU A 486 -3.85 29.25 -6.47
C LEU A 486 -3.45 29.54 -7.92
N PHE A 487 -4.22 30.37 -8.62
CA PHE A 487 -4.00 30.72 -10.02
C PHE A 487 -3.89 32.23 -10.20
N VAL A 488 -3.09 32.67 -11.17
CA VAL A 488 -3.13 34.04 -11.72
C VAL A 488 -3.66 33.95 -13.14
N ALA A 489 -4.76 34.64 -13.44
CA ALA A 489 -5.30 34.68 -14.79
C ALA A 489 -4.91 35.99 -15.50
N HIS A 490 -4.85 35.96 -16.83
CA HIS A 490 -4.82 37.20 -17.59
C HIS A 490 -6.11 37.99 -17.36
N LYS A 491 -5.97 39.28 -17.01
CA LYS A 491 -7.11 40.19 -16.78
C LYS A 491 -8.09 40.19 -17.95
N GLY A 492 -9.37 40.01 -17.64
CA GLY A 492 -10.47 39.89 -18.61
C GLY A 492 -10.74 38.45 -19.07
N ARG A 493 -9.94 37.46 -18.63
CA ARG A 493 -10.12 36.03 -18.93
C ARG A 493 -10.42 35.18 -17.69
N GLU A 494 -10.56 35.77 -16.51
CA GLU A 494 -10.87 35.06 -15.27
C GLU A 494 -12.15 34.22 -15.35
N GLN A 495 -13.18 34.71 -16.04
CA GLN A 495 -14.45 33.98 -16.18
C GLN A 495 -14.31 32.72 -17.02
N GLU A 496 -13.36 32.69 -17.96
CA GLU A 496 -13.04 31.51 -18.75
C GLU A 496 -12.52 30.39 -17.84
N LEU A 497 -11.61 30.73 -16.93
CA LEU A 497 -11.07 29.78 -15.94
C LEU A 497 -12.14 29.34 -14.94
N ILE A 498 -12.89 30.27 -14.36
CA ILE A 498 -13.97 29.96 -13.41
C ILE A 498 -14.95 28.96 -14.03
N ALA A 499 -15.38 29.20 -15.28
CA ALA A 499 -16.28 28.31 -15.97
C ALA A 499 -15.68 26.92 -16.25
N ILE A 500 -14.36 26.75 -16.34
CA ILE A 500 -13.71 25.44 -16.43
C ILE A 500 -13.85 24.71 -15.09
N PHE A 501 -13.36 25.30 -14.00
CA PHE A 501 -13.37 24.65 -12.68
C PHE A 501 -14.81 24.33 -12.21
N GLU A 502 -15.77 25.23 -12.43
CA GLU A 502 -17.19 24.98 -12.09
C GLU A 502 -17.80 23.80 -12.87
N ARG A 503 -17.42 23.60 -14.15
CA ARG A 503 -17.88 22.42 -14.93
C ARG A 503 -17.37 21.11 -14.34
N TRP A 504 -16.19 21.13 -13.75
CA TRP A 504 -15.60 19.99 -13.04
C TRP A 504 -16.12 19.85 -11.59
N GLY A 505 -17.08 20.67 -11.18
CA GLY A 505 -17.67 20.62 -9.85
C GLY A 505 -16.79 21.20 -8.75
N LEU A 506 -15.82 22.05 -9.09
CA LEU A 506 -14.88 22.66 -8.17
C LEU A 506 -15.26 24.11 -7.87
N HIS A 507 -14.86 24.62 -6.72
CA HIS A 507 -14.94 26.05 -6.45
C HIS A 507 -13.89 26.79 -7.28
N ALA A 508 -14.24 27.95 -7.81
CA ALA A 508 -13.31 28.90 -8.40
C ALA A 508 -13.78 30.34 -8.13
N VAL A 509 -12.98 31.10 -7.41
CA VAL A 509 -13.32 32.47 -7.01
C VAL A 509 -12.11 33.39 -7.20
N VAL A 510 -12.35 34.60 -7.70
CA VAL A 510 -11.34 35.66 -7.68
C VAL A 510 -11.25 36.17 -6.26
N ALA A 511 -10.23 35.73 -5.53
CA ALA A 511 -10.01 36.09 -4.14
C ALA A 511 -8.90 37.15 -3.97
N GLY A 512 -8.21 37.53 -5.04
CA GLY A 512 -7.17 38.55 -4.95
C GLY A 512 -6.78 39.19 -6.27
N THR A 513 -5.73 40.00 -6.22
CA THR A 513 -5.17 40.72 -7.37
C THR A 513 -3.66 40.90 -7.22
N VAL A 514 -2.93 40.80 -8.33
CA VAL A 514 -1.50 41.11 -8.39
C VAL A 514 -1.29 42.62 -8.27
N ILE A 515 -0.46 43.05 -7.33
CA ILE A 515 -0.14 44.47 -7.06
C ILE A 515 1.35 44.77 -7.31
N GLU A 516 1.68 46.06 -7.47
CA GLU A 516 3.05 46.49 -7.79
C GLU A 516 3.98 46.42 -6.58
N GLU A 517 3.48 46.76 -5.40
CA GLU A 517 4.25 46.68 -4.16
C GLU A 517 4.55 45.21 -3.83
N PRO A 518 5.81 44.81 -3.59
CA PRO A 518 6.22 43.41 -3.38
C PRO A 518 5.87 42.89 -1.97
N ILE A 519 4.60 42.98 -1.61
CA ILE A 519 4.02 42.58 -0.33
C ILE A 519 2.89 41.58 -0.54
N VAL A 520 2.68 40.73 0.44
CA VAL A 520 1.44 39.96 0.59
C VAL A 520 0.55 40.72 1.57
N ARG A 521 -0.57 41.25 1.08
CA ARG A 521 -1.59 41.91 1.88
C ARG A 521 -2.82 41.02 1.96
N ILE A 522 -3.19 40.63 3.18
CA ILE A 522 -4.35 39.81 3.46
C ILE A 522 -5.46 40.68 4.04
N LEU A 523 -6.63 40.67 3.42
CA LEU A 523 -7.84 41.36 3.86
C LEU A 523 -8.79 40.38 4.55
N PHE A 524 -9.50 40.87 5.58
CA PHE A 524 -10.57 40.14 6.23
C PHE A 524 -11.54 41.11 6.92
N GLN A 525 -12.83 40.92 6.73
CA GLN A 525 -13.93 41.72 7.29
C GLN A 525 -13.73 43.23 7.09
N GLY A 526 -13.27 43.62 5.90
CA GLY A 526 -13.04 45.01 5.51
C GLY A 526 -11.79 45.68 6.10
N GLY A 527 -10.90 44.93 6.76
CA GLY A 527 -9.62 45.41 7.29
C GLY A 527 -8.42 44.60 6.81
N ILE A 528 -7.21 45.11 7.08
CA ILE A 528 -5.95 44.39 6.82
C ILE A 528 -5.69 43.44 7.99
N ALA A 529 -5.72 42.13 7.72
CA ALA A 529 -5.41 41.09 8.69
C ALA A 529 -3.90 40.83 8.80
N ALA A 530 -3.18 40.90 7.69
CA ALA A 530 -1.72 40.78 7.64
C ALA A 530 -1.16 41.56 6.44
N GLU A 531 0.02 42.16 6.61
CA GLU A 531 0.78 42.79 5.52
C GLU A 531 2.26 42.55 5.77
N VAL A 532 2.92 41.82 4.86
CA VAL A 532 4.33 41.46 4.99
C VAL A 532 5.02 41.50 3.63
N PRO A 533 6.33 41.84 3.55
CA PRO A 533 7.08 41.69 2.31
C PRO A 533 7.03 40.22 1.84
N ALA A 534 6.79 39.98 0.55
CA ALA A 534 6.69 38.63 0.02
C ALA A 534 7.99 37.83 0.26
N SER A 535 9.14 38.47 0.03
CA SER A 535 10.45 37.89 0.27
C SER A 535 10.74 37.60 1.75
N ALA A 536 10.05 38.24 2.70
CA ALA A 536 10.25 37.98 4.13
C ALA A 536 9.81 36.56 4.53
N LEU A 537 8.85 35.99 3.81
CA LEU A 537 8.35 34.62 4.04
C LEU A 537 8.94 33.59 3.07
N ALA A 538 9.45 34.00 1.91
CA ALA A 538 9.98 33.10 0.90
C ALA A 538 11.52 33.01 0.90
N ASP A 539 12.22 34.15 0.78
CA ASP A 539 13.66 34.16 0.44
C ASP A 539 14.56 34.62 1.60
N ASN A 540 14.06 35.52 2.46
CA ASN A 540 14.84 36.16 3.52
C ASN A 540 14.84 35.34 4.82
N THR A 541 14.74 34.02 4.73
CA THR A 541 14.87 33.13 5.88
C THR A 541 16.34 33.03 6.29
N PRO A 542 16.69 33.10 7.58
CA PRO A 542 18.08 33.00 8.02
C PRO A 542 18.70 31.66 7.60
N LEU A 543 19.87 31.72 6.95
CA LEU A 543 20.68 30.53 6.70
C LEU A 543 21.51 30.21 7.94
N TYR A 544 21.42 28.97 8.40
CA TYR A 544 22.19 28.49 9.55
C TYR A 544 23.49 27.83 9.08
N GLU A 545 24.61 28.48 9.34
CA GLU A 545 25.93 27.86 9.17
C GLU A 545 26.20 26.92 10.35
N ARG A 546 26.63 25.70 10.05
CA ARG A 546 27.01 24.69 11.04
C ARG A 546 28.43 24.21 10.74
N GLU A 547 29.21 23.96 11.78
CA GLU A 547 30.55 23.42 11.64
C GLU A 547 30.47 21.94 11.25
N LEU A 548 31.06 21.59 10.12
CA LEU A 548 31.20 20.20 9.72
C LEU A 548 32.32 19.53 10.52
N MET A 549 32.02 18.39 11.15
CA MET A 549 33.02 17.61 11.88
C MET A 549 34.20 17.23 10.95
N SER A 550 35.42 17.44 11.40
CA SER A 550 36.64 17.12 10.64
C SER A 550 36.95 15.62 10.61
N GLU A 551 36.43 14.87 11.58
CA GLU A 551 36.59 13.42 11.69
C GLU A 551 35.23 12.74 11.75
N ALA A 552 35.17 11.48 11.33
CA ALA A 552 33.97 10.68 11.45
C ALA A 552 33.57 10.49 12.92
N PRO A 553 32.28 10.33 13.25
CA PRO A 553 31.83 10.08 14.60
C PRO A 553 32.32 8.73 15.14
N GLU A 554 32.42 8.62 16.47
CA GLU A 554 32.99 7.45 17.16
C GLU A 554 32.30 6.12 16.79
N TYR A 555 30.97 6.12 16.61
CA TYR A 555 30.24 4.91 16.21
C TYR A 555 30.70 4.40 14.84
N ALA A 556 30.92 5.31 13.87
CA ALA A 556 31.34 4.97 12.53
C ALA A 556 32.79 4.46 12.55
N GLN A 557 33.69 5.18 13.24
CA GLN A 557 35.07 4.74 13.41
C GLN A 557 35.17 3.34 14.05
N THR A 558 34.36 3.07 15.07
CA THR A 558 34.29 1.76 15.74
C THR A 558 33.77 0.69 14.82
N ALA A 559 32.70 0.98 14.07
CA ALA A 559 32.13 0.05 13.11
C ALA A 559 33.14 -0.30 11.99
N TRP A 560 33.93 0.67 11.52
CA TRP A 560 34.94 0.47 10.47
C TRP A 560 36.12 -0.41 10.89
N GLN A 561 36.35 -0.61 12.19
CA GLN A 561 37.37 -1.54 12.70
C GLN A 561 36.93 -3.01 12.59
N TRP A 562 35.68 -3.27 12.20
CA TRP A 562 35.23 -4.63 11.93
C TRP A 562 35.96 -5.21 10.72
N THR A 563 36.36 -6.47 10.85
CA THR A 563 37.13 -7.19 9.85
C THR A 563 36.59 -8.60 9.69
N LEU A 564 36.79 -9.15 8.50
CA LEU A 564 36.28 -10.46 8.08
C LEU A 564 36.70 -11.59 9.05
N ASP A 565 37.90 -11.56 9.63
CA ASP A 565 38.43 -12.57 10.56
C ASP A 565 37.66 -12.72 11.87
N ARG A 566 36.75 -11.77 12.18
CA ARG A 566 35.82 -11.89 13.31
C ARG A 566 34.70 -12.90 13.06
N LEU A 567 34.45 -13.24 11.79
CA LEU A 567 33.48 -14.28 11.43
C LEU A 567 34.11 -15.68 11.53
N PRO A 568 33.31 -16.69 11.87
CA PRO A 568 33.77 -18.07 11.87
C PRO A 568 34.18 -18.55 10.47
N PRO A 569 35.00 -19.60 10.36
CA PRO A 569 35.44 -20.12 9.07
C PRO A 569 34.27 -20.55 8.19
N ALA A 570 34.22 -20.03 6.96
CA ALA A 570 33.29 -20.49 5.92
C ALA A 570 33.83 -21.79 5.30
N THR A 571 33.04 -22.86 5.34
CA THR A 571 33.40 -24.18 4.79
C THR A 571 32.47 -24.56 3.64
N PRO A 572 32.81 -25.55 2.80
CA PRO A 572 31.87 -26.03 1.78
C PRO A 572 30.53 -26.50 2.33
N GLN A 573 30.49 -26.97 3.59
CA GLN A 573 29.28 -27.44 4.25
C GLN A 573 28.42 -26.30 4.83
N GLY A 574 28.96 -25.08 4.93
CA GLY A 574 28.28 -23.95 5.54
C GLY A 574 29.16 -23.18 6.51
N ILE A 575 28.51 -22.53 7.48
CA ILE A 575 29.14 -21.69 8.49
C ILE A 575 28.48 -21.93 9.86
N GLU A 576 29.24 -21.75 10.94
CA GLU A 576 28.68 -21.79 12.29
C GLU A 576 28.18 -20.41 12.69
N ILE A 577 26.92 -20.29 13.13
CA ILE A 577 26.33 -19.03 13.57
C ILE A 577 25.67 -19.26 14.92
N GLN A 578 26.10 -18.49 15.93
CA GLN A 578 25.60 -18.58 17.31
C GLN A 578 25.63 -20.03 17.87
N GLY A 579 26.68 -20.79 17.56
CA GLY A 579 26.86 -22.18 18.01
C GLY A 579 26.01 -23.21 17.25
N LYS A 580 25.36 -22.83 16.14
CA LYS A 580 24.61 -23.73 15.26
C LYS A 580 25.26 -23.76 13.88
N SER A 581 25.51 -24.97 13.37
CA SER A 581 25.93 -25.12 11.97
C SER A 581 24.75 -24.82 11.05
N GLN A 582 24.94 -23.88 10.12
CA GLN A 582 23.98 -23.55 9.07
C GLN A 582 24.61 -23.84 7.72
N SER A 583 23.87 -24.56 6.87
CA SER A 583 24.28 -24.78 5.48
C SER A 583 24.08 -23.52 4.64
N TRP A 584 24.71 -23.44 3.47
CA TRP A 584 24.47 -22.32 2.54
C TRP A 584 23.04 -22.29 2.00
N ASN A 585 22.36 -23.44 1.97
CA ASN A 585 20.92 -23.53 1.72
C ASN A 585 20.13 -22.77 2.79
N ASP A 586 20.43 -23.01 4.08
CA ASP A 586 19.73 -22.36 5.21
C ASP A 586 19.96 -20.85 5.21
N VAL A 587 21.20 -20.42 4.92
CA VAL A 587 21.56 -19.00 4.83
C VAL A 587 20.79 -18.31 3.70
N LEU A 588 20.77 -18.89 2.50
CA LEU A 588 20.06 -18.30 1.36
C LEU A 588 18.54 -18.24 1.63
N LEU A 589 17.95 -19.29 2.20
CA LEU A 589 16.53 -19.28 2.58
C LEU A 589 16.23 -18.23 3.65
N THR A 590 17.14 -18.02 4.60
CA THR A 590 16.98 -16.97 5.63
C THR A 590 16.97 -15.58 5.00
N LEU A 591 17.89 -15.30 4.06
CA LEU A 591 17.94 -14.02 3.36
C LEU A 591 16.71 -13.79 2.46
N LEU A 592 16.26 -14.81 1.74
CA LEU A 592 15.05 -14.73 0.92
C LEU A 592 13.79 -14.51 1.77
N ASP A 593 13.80 -14.92 3.06
CA ASP A 593 12.72 -14.65 4.01
C ASP A 593 12.85 -13.27 4.70
N THR A 594 13.96 -12.55 4.52
CA THR A 594 14.14 -11.20 5.07
C THR A 594 13.25 -10.21 4.31
N PRO A 595 12.35 -9.46 4.98
CA PRO A 595 11.41 -8.56 4.30
C PRO A 595 12.03 -7.52 3.35
N SER A 596 13.23 -7.01 3.65
CA SER A 596 13.96 -6.08 2.78
C SER A 596 14.35 -6.71 1.44
N ILE A 597 14.64 -8.02 1.39
CA ILE A 597 14.93 -8.78 0.15
C ILE A 597 13.65 -9.39 -0.45
N ALA A 598 12.77 -9.91 0.39
CA ALA A 598 11.62 -10.69 -0.03
C ALA A 598 10.67 -9.95 -0.99
N SER A 599 9.78 -10.71 -1.63
CA SER A 599 8.83 -10.17 -2.61
C SER A 599 7.96 -9.06 -2.02
N LYS A 600 7.93 -7.92 -2.71
CA LYS A 600 7.02 -6.81 -2.39
C LYS A 600 5.63 -6.98 -3.03
N ARG A 601 5.31 -8.18 -3.57
CA ARG A 601 4.03 -8.47 -4.23
C ARG A 601 2.81 -8.10 -3.39
N TRP A 602 2.89 -8.28 -2.06
CA TRP A 602 1.78 -7.98 -1.17
C TRP A 602 1.41 -6.49 -1.22
N VAL A 603 2.42 -5.62 -1.33
CA VAL A 603 2.26 -4.16 -1.45
C VAL A 603 1.69 -3.81 -2.82
N TYR A 604 2.32 -4.25 -3.90
CA TYR A 604 1.91 -3.87 -5.26
C TYR A 604 0.51 -4.35 -5.63
N ARG A 605 0.08 -5.52 -5.11
CA ARG A 605 -1.28 -6.05 -5.35
C ARG A 605 -2.36 -5.28 -4.62
N GLN A 606 -1.99 -4.48 -3.61
CA GLN A 606 -2.94 -3.54 -3.05
C GLN A 606 -3.28 -2.52 -4.15
N TYR A 607 -2.31 -2.01 -4.92
CA TYR A 607 -2.37 -0.88 -5.86
C TYR A 607 -2.67 -1.20 -7.33
N ASP A 608 -3.47 -0.33 -7.96
CA ASP A 608 -3.53 -0.31 -9.41
C ASP A 608 -2.18 0.17 -9.96
N HIS A 609 -1.72 -0.55 -10.98
CA HIS A 609 -0.44 -0.31 -11.66
C HIS A 609 -0.63 -0.32 -13.20
N GLN A 610 -1.88 -0.27 -13.68
CA GLN A 610 -2.24 -0.44 -15.10
C GLN A 610 -3.16 0.66 -15.64
N VAL A 611 -3.77 1.49 -14.80
CA VAL A 611 -4.57 2.64 -15.23
C VAL A 611 -3.76 3.50 -16.22
N GLN A 612 -4.43 3.97 -17.27
CA GLN A 612 -3.85 4.59 -18.48
C GLN A 612 -3.17 3.62 -19.47
N ASN A 613 -3.01 2.34 -19.12
CA ASN A 613 -2.47 1.27 -19.97
C ASN A 613 -1.09 1.61 -20.57
N ASN A 614 -0.27 2.34 -19.81
CA ASN A 614 1.07 2.74 -20.25
C ASN A 614 2.18 1.89 -19.61
N THR A 615 1.93 1.26 -18.46
CA THR A 615 2.87 0.37 -17.79
C THR A 615 3.19 -0.84 -18.68
N VAL A 616 4.45 -0.96 -19.10
CA VAL A 616 4.96 -2.06 -19.92
C VAL A 616 5.59 -3.13 -19.02
N MET A 617 6.39 -2.71 -18.04
CA MET A 617 6.95 -3.60 -17.01
C MET A 617 6.15 -3.45 -15.72
N LEU A 618 5.53 -4.53 -15.27
CA LEU A 618 4.72 -4.51 -14.05
C LEU A 618 5.61 -4.50 -12.80
N PRO A 619 5.13 -3.97 -11.66
CA PRO A 619 5.89 -3.97 -10.41
C PRO A 619 6.41 -5.36 -10.03
N GLY A 620 7.70 -5.46 -9.71
CA GLY A 620 8.37 -6.72 -9.37
C GLY A 620 8.71 -7.64 -10.55
N GLY A 621 8.52 -7.19 -11.80
CA GLY A 621 8.95 -7.92 -13.00
C GLY A 621 10.40 -7.63 -13.44
N ALA A 622 10.97 -6.51 -12.99
CA ALA A 622 12.32 -6.06 -13.29
C ALA A 622 12.78 -5.04 -12.23
N ASP A 623 14.05 -4.64 -12.35
CA ASP A 623 14.69 -3.66 -11.46
C ASP A 623 14.12 -2.24 -11.57
N ALA A 624 13.46 -1.90 -12.69
CA ALA A 624 12.82 -0.60 -12.87
C ALA A 624 11.47 -0.74 -13.57
N ALA A 625 10.54 0.16 -13.25
CA ALA A 625 9.29 0.28 -13.99
C ALA A 625 9.58 0.83 -15.39
N VAL A 626 8.83 0.36 -16.40
CA VAL A 626 8.89 0.90 -17.77
C VAL A 626 7.50 1.34 -18.19
N ILE A 627 7.38 2.61 -18.59
CA ILE A 627 6.14 3.26 -18.99
C ILE A 627 6.28 3.67 -20.46
N ARG A 628 5.34 3.24 -21.30
CA ARG A 628 5.24 3.68 -22.70
C ARG A 628 4.84 5.15 -22.78
N ILE A 629 5.51 5.91 -23.64
CA ILE A 629 5.06 7.24 -24.02
C ILE A 629 4.09 7.09 -25.20
N ARG A 630 2.82 7.43 -25.00
CA ARG A 630 1.83 7.51 -26.08
C ARG A 630 1.67 8.96 -26.52
N PRO A 631 1.42 9.21 -27.81
CA PRO A 631 0.91 10.51 -28.24
C PRO A 631 -0.37 10.87 -27.47
N LEU A 632 -0.43 12.07 -26.91
CA LEU A 632 -1.58 12.52 -26.10
C LEU A 632 -2.79 12.92 -26.96
N GLU A 633 -2.58 13.18 -28.26
CA GLU A 633 -3.66 13.48 -29.22
C GLU A 633 -3.70 12.47 -30.38
N PRO A 634 -4.88 12.20 -30.98
CA PRO A 634 -4.97 11.43 -32.21
C PRO A 634 -4.09 12.06 -33.29
N ILE A 635 -3.37 11.23 -34.03
CA ILE A 635 -2.44 11.55 -35.15
C ILE A 635 -3.07 12.47 -36.25
N GLN A 636 -4.38 12.76 -36.16
CA GLN A 636 -5.07 13.69 -37.03
C GLN A 636 -4.67 15.17 -36.80
N ASN A 637 -4.17 15.55 -35.62
CA ASN A 637 -3.51 16.84 -35.42
C ASN A 637 -2.02 16.72 -35.75
N ARG A 638 -1.56 17.47 -36.75
CA ARG A 638 -0.18 17.48 -37.29
C ARG A 638 0.89 18.00 -36.32
N GLN A 639 0.64 18.01 -35.02
CA GLN A 639 1.50 18.62 -33.99
C GLN A 639 2.02 17.65 -32.92
N SER A 640 1.67 16.36 -32.94
CA SER A 640 2.38 15.43 -32.06
C SER A 640 3.83 15.32 -32.49
N THR A 641 4.74 15.65 -31.58
CA THR A 641 6.19 15.63 -31.74
C THR A 641 6.77 14.23 -31.53
N THR A 642 6.00 13.32 -30.92
CA THR A 642 6.43 11.96 -30.64
C THR A 642 6.37 11.11 -31.92
N THR A 643 7.45 11.10 -32.69
CA THR A 643 7.55 10.33 -33.95
C THR A 643 7.86 8.85 -33.75
N ASN A 644 8.28 8.44 -32.55
CA ASN A 644 8.65 7.06 -32.23
C ASN A 644 7.57 6.40 -31.35
N PRO A 645 6.77 5.45 -31.88
CA PRO A 645 5.72 4.77 -31.11
C PRO A 645 6.27 3.77 -30.07
N HIS A 646 7.57 3.51 -30.10
CA HIS A 646 8.26 2.61 -29.18
C HIS A 646 9.02 3.35 -28.07
N LEU A 647 8.88 4.68 -27.97
CA LEU A 647 9.53 5.44 -26.91
C LEU A 647 8.90 5.13 -25.55
N GLY A 648 9.73 5.03 -24.52
CA GLY A 648 9.32 4.82 -23.14
C GLY A 648 10.17 5.64 -22.16
N VAL A 649 9.69 5.72 -20.93
CA VAL A 649 10.44 6.19 -19.76
C VAL A 649 10.52 5.04 -18.77
N ALA A 650 11.68 4.87 -18.14
CA ALA A 650 11.83 3.99 -17.01
C ALA A 650 12.01 4.79 -15.72
N ALA A 651 11.58 4.25 -14.59
CA ALA A 651 11.72 4.89 -13.29
C ALA A 651 12.05 3.85 -12.19
N THR A 652 12.89 4.26 -11.26
CA THR A 652 13.26 3.50 -10.05
C THR A 652 13.41 4.45 -8.87
N VAL A 653 13.32 3.90 -7.66
CA VAL A 653 13.65 4.59 -6.41
C VAL A 653 14.52 3.67 -5.58
N ASP A 654 15.62 4.19 -5.05
CA ASP A 654 16.64 3.37 -4.38
C ASP A 654 17.25 4.11 -3.19
N CYS A 655 17.55 3.37 -2.11
CA CYS A 655 18.42 3.77 -1.01
C CYS A 655 18.72 2.60 -0.07
N ASN A 656 19.99 2.16 0.01
CA ASN A 656 20.46 1.33 1.11
C ASN A 656 20.88 2.18 2.33
N PRO A 657 20.06 2.28 3.39
CA PRO A 657 20.32 3.20 4.50
C PRO A 657 21.47 2.76 5.40
N ARG A 658 21.79 1.45 5.46
CA ARG A 658 22.89 0.95 6.29
C ARG A 658 24.25 1.38 5.73
N TYR A 659 24.36 1.47 4.42
CA TYR A 659 25.57 2.00 3.78
C TYR A 659 25.76 3.46 4.15
N VAL A 660 24.69 4.26 4.04
CA VAL A 660 24.75 5.70 4.36
C VAL A 660 24.96 5.91 5.86
N TYR A 661 24.38 5.09 6.73
CA TYR A 661 24.63 5.16 8.17
C TYR A 661 26.09 4.94 8.52
N LEU A 662 26.72 3.91 7.93
CA LEU A 662 28.11 3.54 8.23
C LEU A 662 29.11 4.47 7.55
N ASN A 663 28.84 4.91 6.32
CA ASN A 663 29.66 5.88 5.59
C ASN A 663 28.77 6.71 4.66
N PRO A 664 28.28 7.90 5.10
CA PRO A 664 27.30 8.67 4.35
C PRO A 664 27.77 9.09 2.96
N TYR A 665 29.06 9.34 2.79
CA TYR A 665 29.63 9.76 1.51
C TYR A 665 29.67 8.60 0.50
N GLU A 666 30.25 7.46 0.86
CA GLU A 666 30.29 6.30 -0.05
C GLU A 666 28.91 5.64 -0.22
N GLY A 667 28.11 5.57 0.85
CA GLY A 667 26.75 5.09 0.78
C GLY A 667 25.89 5.90 -0.20
N ALA A 668 25.93 7.24 -0.12
CA ALA A 668 25.17 8.09 -1.02
C ALA A 668 25.62 7.99 -2.49
N LYS A 669 26.91 7.75 -2.75
CA LYS A 669 27.37 7.43 -4.11
C LYS A 669 26.73 6.15 -4.63
N MET A 670 26.64 5.13 -3.77
CA MET A 670 26.08 3.83 -4.14
C MET A 670 24.61 3.96 -4.49
N VAL A 671 23.84 4.75 -3.72
CA VAL A 671 22.42 5.01 -3.99
C VAL A 671 22.19 5.49 -5.43
N VAL A 672 22.96 6.47 -5.90
CA VAL A 672 22.86 6.96 -7.29
C VAL A 672 23.32 5.90 -8.29
N ALA A 673 24.40 5.18 -7.98
CA ALA A 673 24.96 4.18 -8.87
C ALA A 673 23.99 2.99 -9.08
N GLU A 674 23.32 2.57 -8.02
CA GLU A 674 22.29 1.52 -8.02
C GLU A 674 21.05 1.94 -8.79
N ALA A 675 20.51 3.14 -8.54
CA ALA A 675 19.39 3.65 -9.34
C ALA A 675 19.70 3.70 -10.84
N ALA A 676 20.91 4.12 -11.21
CA ALA A 676 21.36 4.09 -12.60
C ALA A 676 21.50 2.66 -13.16
N ARG A 677 21.92 1.71 -12.31
CA ARG A 677 22.08 0.29 -12.64
C ARG A 677 20.72 -0.36 -12.89
N ASN A 678 19.73 -0.11 -12.04
CA ASN A 678 18.37 -0.63 -12.15
C ASN A 678 17.68 -0.15 -13.44
N LEU A 679 17.86 1.11 -13.81
CA LEU A 679 17.45 1.62 -15.14
C LEU A 679 18.19 0.92 -16.29
N SER A 680 19.49 0.67 -16.13
CA SER A 680 20.29 0.01 -17.16
C SER A 680 19.90 -1.46 -17.38
N CYS A 681 19.46 -2.17 -16.34
CA CYS A 681 18.97 -3.56 -16.42
C CYS A 681 17.70 -3.69 -17.25
N VAL A 682 16.88 -2.63 -17.38
CA VAL A 682 15.74 -2.62 -18.30
C VAL A 682 16.07 -1.99 -19.66
N GLY A 683 17.34 -1.63 -19.90
CA GLY A 683 17.82 -1.02 -21.14
C GLY A 683 17.60 0.50 -21.24
N ALA A 684 17.24 1.16 -20.14
CA ALA A 684 17.01 2.61 -20.12
C ALA A 684 18.31 3.38 -19.88
N GLU A 685 18.51 4.50 -20.59
CA GLU A 685 19.60 5.44 -20.31
C GLU A 685 19.19 6.35 -19.13
N PRO A 686 19.94 6.38 -18.01
CA PRO A 686 19.66 7.30 -16.91
C PRO A 686 19.78 8.77 -17.36
N VAL A 687 18.83 9.63 -16.98
CA VAL A 687 18.83 11.05 -17.42
C VAL A 687 18.64 12.10 -16.34
N ALA A 688 17.93 11.81 -15.25
CA ALA A 688 17.67 12.79 -14.20
C ALA A 688 17.32 12.14 -12.87
N VAL A 689 17.57 12.88 -11.79
CA VAL A 689 17.32 12.47 -10.41
C VAL A 689 16.34 13.43 -9.75
N THR A 690 15.48 12.91 -8.89
CA THR A 690 14.88 13.62 -7.78
C THR A 690 15.41 13.02 -6.48
N ASP A 691 15.87 13.86 -5.55
CA ASP A 691 16.38 13.39 -4.27
C ASP A 691 15.40 13.71 -3.14
N ASN A 692 15.29 12.79 -2.19
CA ASN A 692 14.45 12.97 -1.02
C ASN A 692 15.24 12.60 0.23
N LEU A 693 15.73 13.63 0.91
CA LEU A 693 16.71 13.54 1.98
C LEU A 693 15.99 13.38 3.33
N ASN A 694 16.05 12.20 3.94
CA ASN A 694 15.49 11.96 5.27
C ASN A 694 16.60 11.76 6.31
N PHE A 695 16.71 12.69 7.26
CA PHE A 695 17.79 12.71 8.25
C PHE A 695 17.26 13.07 9.65
N GLY A 696 18.02 12.70 10.68
CA GLY A 696 17.82 13.19 12.06
C GLY A 696 18.07 14.70 12.18
N SER A 697 18.17 15.21 13.41
CA SER A 697 18.36 16.64 13.65
C SER A 697 19.68 17.16 13.07
N PRO A 698 19.66 18.18 12.19
CA PRO A 698 20.87 18.80 11.62
C PRO A 698 21.56 19.72 12.64
N GLU A 699 20.96 19.93 13.81
CA GLU A 699 21.53 20.76 14.86
C GLU A 699 22.62 20.03 15.64
N LYS A 700 22.57 18.70 15.60
CA LYS A 700 23.54 17.81 16.24
C LYS A 700 24.73 17.62 15.29
N PRO A 701 25.98 17.68 15.77
CA PRO A 701 27.17 17.53 14.92
C PRO A 701 27.16 16.26 14.07
N ILE A 702 26.69 15.13 14.63
CA ILE A 702 26.58 13.85 13.92
C ILE A 702 25.55 13.92 12.79
N GLY A 703 24.35 14.46 13.06
CA GLY A 703 23.29 14.58 12.07
C GLY A 703 23.69 15.49 10.91
N TYR A 704 24.35 16.61 11.21
CA TYR A 704 24.89 17.50 10.19
C TYR A 704 26.03 16.85 9.39
N TRP A 705 26.91 16.10 10.05
CA TRP A 705 27.98 15.35 9.38
C TRP A 705 27.42 14.30 8.41
N GLN A 706 26.37 13.57 8.80
CA GLN A 706 25.70 12.62 7.92
C GLN A 706 25.07 13.31 6.71
N LEU A 707 24.31 14.38 6.93
CA LEU A 707 23.65 15.15 5.87
C LEU A 707 24.67 15.72 4.87
N ALA A 708 25.70 16.42 5.35
CA ALA A 708 26.68 17.07 4.49
C ALA A 708 27.49 16.07 3.63
N ASN A 709 27.91 14.95 4.23
CA ASN A 709 28.66 13.92 3.51
C ASN A 709 27.76 13.18 2.50
N ALA A 710 26.51 12.89 2.84
CA ALA A 710 25.55 12.30 1.91
C ALA A 710 25.29 13.22 0.71
N CYS A 711 25.01 14.51 0.93
CA CYS A 711 24.84 15.48 -0.15
C CYS A 711 26.08 15.58 -1.06
N THR A 712 27.28 15.50 -0.47
CA THR A 712 28.53 15.50 -1.24
C THR A 712 28.65 14.24 -2.10
N GLY A 713 28.33 13.07 -1.56
CA GLY A 713 28.34 11.80 -2.30
C GLY A 713 27.32 11.76 -3.43
N LEU A 714 26.08 12.22 -3.18
CA LEU A 714 25.04 12.38 -4.21
C LEU A 714 25.51 13.28 -5.35
N SER A 715 26.04 14.46 -5.02
CA SER A 715 26.49 15.46 -5.99
C SER A 715 27.61 14.92 -6.90
N GLU A 716 28.59 14.23 -6.32
CA GLU A 716 29.69 13.62 -7.08
C GLU A 716 29.20 12.51 -8.00
N ALA A 717 28.34 11.62 -7.50
CA ALA A 717 27.78 10.54 -8.30
C ALA A 717 26.89 11.08 -9.43
N CYS A 718 25.99 12.03 -9.16
CA CYS A 718 25.17 12.67 -10.18
C CYS A 718 26.02 13.35 -11.27
N SER A 719 27.15 13.95 -10.88
CA SER A 719 28.11 14.52 -11.83
C SER A 719 28.78 13.46 -12.70
N ALA A 720 29.15 12.31 -12.12
CA ALA A 720 29.77 11.19 -12.84
C ALA A 720 28.80 10.53 -13.83
N PHE A 721 27.56 10.28 -13.42
CA PHE A 721 26.51 9.69 -14.26
C PHE A 721 25.82 10.70 -15.19
N LYS A 722 26.10 12.00 -15.03
CA LYS A 722 25.50 13.10 -15.80
C LYS A 722 23.97 13.16 -15.65
N THR A 723 23.49 12.86 -14.44
CA THR A 723 22.07 12.85 -14.08
C THR A 723 21.79 14.03 -13.14
N PRO A 724 21.40 15.21 -13.65
CA PRO A 724 21.13 16.37 -12.79
C PRO A 724 19.97 16.09 -11.83
N VAL A 725 20.07 16.67 -10.63
CA VAL A 725 18.95 16.73 -9.67
C VAL A 725 17.98 17.81 -10.14
N THR A 726 16.77 17.41 -10.55
CA THR A 726 15.75 18.32 -11.13
C THR A 726 14.75 18.84 -10.11
N GLY A 727 14.73 18.26 -8.92
CA GLY A 727 13.84 18.59 -7.81
C GLY A 727 14.10 17.64 -6.65
N GLY A 728 13.45 17.89 -5.51
CA GLY A 728 13.63 17.06 -4.35
C GLY A 728 12.90 17.56 -3.12
N ASN A 729 13.04 16.83 -2.02
CA ASN A 729 12.50 17.19 -0.71
C ASN A 729 13.54 16.91 0.39
N VAL A 730 13.46 17.65 1.50
CA VAL A 730 14.35 17.49 2.64
C VAL A 730 13.49 17.38 3.90
N SER A 731 13.47 16.17 4.48
CA SER A 731 12.85 15.87 5.76
C SER A 731 13.95 15.72 6.83
N LEU A 732 14.00 16.68 7.75
CA LEU A 732 14.95 16.70 8.87
C LEU A 732 14.23 16.37 10.18
N TYR A 733 14.98 16.22 11.27
CA TYR A 733 14.43 15.93 12.61
C TYR A 733 13.72 14.56 12.70
N ASN A 734 14.08 13.62 11.82
CA ASN A 734 13.57 12.25 11.88
C ASN A 734 14.23 11.46 13.02
N GLU A 735 13.75 11.69 14.24
CA GLU A 735 14.25 11.03 15.44
C GLU A 735 13.16 10.94 16.51
N THR A 736 13.32 9.97 17.39
CA THR A 736 12.47 9.78 18.58
C THR A 736 13.34 9.81 19.83
N PHE A 737 12.75 9.58 21.01
CA PHE A 737 13.51 9.47 22.25
C PHE A 737 13.34 8.08 22.87
N ASP A 738 14.43 7.53 23.39
CA ASP A 738 14.38 6.34 24.23
C ASP A 738 13.75 6.64 25.61
N PRO A 739 13.43 5.62 26.44
CA PRO A 739 12.87 5.82 27.78
C PRO A 739 13.74 6.67 28.72
N GLU A 740 15.04 6.73 28.47
CA GLU A 740 16.03 7.53 29.21
C GLU A 740 16.09 8.99 28.73
N GLY A 741 15.38 9.33 27.64
CA GLY A 741 15.30 10.67 27.06
C GLY A 741 16.44 10.99 26.08
N ASN A 742 17.19 10.01 25.60
CA ASN A 742 18.21 10.21 24.56
C ASN A 742 17.58 10.13 23.16
N PRO A 743 18.02 10.97 22.22
CA PRO A 743 17.53 10.92 20.85
C PRO A 743 17.99 9.65 20.13
N VAL A 744 17.06 9.00 19.45
CA VAL A 744 17.24 7.84 18.60
C VAL A 744 16.86 8.24 17.18
N PRO A 745 17.84 8.70 16.37
CA PRO A 745 17.60 9.05 14.98
C PRO A 745 17.42 7.82 14.10
N ILE A 746 16.70 8.00 13.01
CA ILE A 746 16.69 7.02 11.91
C ILE A 746 18.10 6.87 11.32
N TYR A 747 18.31 5.83 10.51
CA TYR A 747 19.45 5.84 9.59
C TYR A 747 19.29 6.97 8.56
N PRO A 748 20.38 7.67 8.19
CA PRO A 748 20.34 8.67 7.13
C PRO A 748 19.88 8.00 5.83
N THR A 749 18.79 8.50 5.25
CA THR A 749 18.08 7.85 4.14
C THR A 749 17.85 8.85 3.00
N PRO A 750 18.89 9.18 2.20
CA PRO A 750 18.75 9.98 0.99
C PRO A 750 18.18 9.12 -0.16
N VAL A 751 16.85 9.06 -0.27
CA VAL A 751 16.18 8.31 -1.33
C VAL A 751 16.38 8.99 -2.67
N VAL A 752 16.85 8.25 -3.67
CA VAL A 752 17.01 8.76 -5.04
C VAL A 752 15.93 8.15 -5.91
N GLY A 753 15.03 8.98 -6.42
CA GLY A 753 14.20 8.63 -7.56
C GLY A 753 14.91 8.98 -8.85
N MET A 754 15.10 8.01 -9.75
CA MET A 754 15.79 8.23 -11.01
C MET A 754 14.91 7.86 -12.18
N VAL A 755 14.94 8.70 -13.23
CA VAL A 755 14.25 8.45 -14.49
C VAL A 755 15.24 8.22 -15.62
N GLY A 756 14.88 7.33 -16.54
CA GLY A 756 15.67 6.99 -17.71
C GLY A 756 14.85 6.92 -19.00
N ILE A 757 15.50 7.07 -20.15
CA ILE A 757 14.85 7.01 -21.46
C ILE A 757 15.01 5.61 -22.04
N VAL A 758 13.90 5.02 -22.50
CA VAL A 758 13.88 3.79 -23.28
C VAL A 758 13.58 4.13 -24.73
N ASN A 759 14.58 4.02 -25.60
CA ASN A 759 14.44 4.37 -27.02
C ASN A 759 13.49 3.43 -27.78
N ASP A 760 13.41 2.17 -27.36
CA ASP A 760 12.55 1.16 -27.97
C ASP A 760 12.07 0.17 -26.89
N ILE A 761 10.80 0.29 -26.48
CA ILE A 761 10.17 -0.60 -25.50
C ILE A 761 10.05 -2.06 -25.97
N THR A 762 10.36 -2.38 -27.23
CA THR A 762 10.50 -3.76 -27.71
C THR A 762 11.88 -4.35 -27.42
N LYS A 763 12.81 -3.51 -26.94
CA LYS A 763 14.19 -3.82 -26.56
C LYS A 763 14.37 -3.56 -25.06
N ILE A 764 13.56 -4.22 -24.25
CA ILE A 764 13.66 -4.24 -22.79
C ILE A 764 13.66 -5.69 -22.33
N CYS A 765 14.18 -5.95 -21.12
CA CYS A 765 14.06 -7.24 -20.47
C CYS A 765 13.74 -7.08 -18.98
N GLY A 766 13.23 -8.14 -18.37
CA GLY A 766 13.07 -8.22 -16.91
C GLY A 766 14.15 -9.07 -16.26
N GLN A 767 14.05 -9.25 -14.95
CA GLN A 767 15.03 -10.00 -14.15
C GLN A 767 14.95 -11.52 -14.34
N GLY A 768 13.76 -12.04 -14.67
CA GLY A 768 13.53 -13.49 -14.79
C GLY A 768 14.20 -14.12 -16.00
N TRP A 769 14.83 -15.28 -15.82
CA TRP A 769 15.42 -16.03 -16.95
C TRP A 769 14.36 -16.49 -17.95
N GLN A 770 14.57 -16.16 -19.23
CA GLN A 770 13.57 -16.35 -20.27
C GLN A 770 13.61 -17.76 -20.90
N ASN A 771 14.79 -18.25 -21.31
CA ASN A 771 14.91 -19.51 -22.06
C ASN A 771 15.83 -20.52 -21.36
N THR A 772 15.42 -21.80 -21.40
CA THR A 772 16.29 -22.91 -21.01
C THR A 772 17.51 -22.99 -21.94
N GLY A 773 18.69 -23.18 -21.37
CA GLY A 773 19.95 -23.27 -22.09
C GLY A 773 20.64 -21.93 -22.31
N ASP A 774 20.02 -20.80 -21.95
CA ASP A 774 20.68 -19.49 -21.96
C ASP A 774 21.92 -19.50 -21.06
N ARG A 775 22.93 -18.74 -21.48
CA ARG A 775 24.22 -18.61 -20.80
C ARG A 775 24.11 -17.51 -19.76
N ILE A 776 24.47 -17.82 -18.52
CA ILE A 776 24.43 -16.91 -17.38
C ILE A 776 25.80 -16.26 -17.22
N TYR A 777 25.83 -14.94 -17.11
CA TYR A 777 27.03 -14.15 -16.83
C TYR A 777 26.78 -13.21 -15.66
N VAL A 778 27.85 -12.83 -14.97
CA VAL A 778 27.91 -11.59 -14.19
C VAL A 778 28.77 -10.59 -14.96
N LEU A 779 28.23 -9.42 -15.22
CA LEU A 779 28.96 -8.27 -15.77
C LEU A 779 29.57 -7.49 -14.61
N GLY A 780 30.79 -7.00 -14.79
CA GLY A 780 31.53 -6.26 -13.79
C GLY A 780 32.29 -7.15 -12.83
N ILE A 781 32.15 -6.95 -11.52
CA ILE A 781 33.02 -7.62 -10.55
C ILE A 781 32.76 -9.14 -10.52
N PRO A 782 33.76 -9.99 -10.85
CA PRO A 782 33.59 -11.44 -10.90
C PRO A 782 33.48 -12.06 -9.50
N VAL A 783 32.92 -13.28 -9.43
CA VAL A 783 32.70 -14.03 -8.18
C VAL A 783 34.00 -14.26 -7.42
N GLY A 784 35.07 -14.55 -8.15
CA GLY A 784 36.41 -14.74 -7.61
C GLY A 784 37.12 -13.42 -7.27
N TYR A 785 36.42 -12.36 -6.86
CA TYR A 785 36.96 -11.01 -6.64
C TYR A 785 38.33 -11.04 -5.93
N PHE A 786 38.49 -11.80 -4.84
CA PHE A 786 39.78 -11.89 -4.14
C PHE A 786 40.94 -12.43 -4.98
N ALA A 787 40.68 -13.41 -5.86
CA ALA A 787 41.69 -13.94 -6.78
C ALA A 787 42.09 -12.91 -7.86
N PHE A 788 41.18 -12.01 -8.23
CA PHE A 788 41.40 -10.97 -9.24
C PHE A 788 41.64 -9.58 -8.64
N LYS A 789 41.62 -9.46 -7.31
CA LYS A 789 41.58 -8.19 -6.57
C LYS A 789 42.72 -7.28 -6.96
N THR A 790 43.95 -7.80 -7.00
CA THR A 790 45.14 -7.02 -7.38
C THR A 790 45.04 -6.47 -8.81
N THR A 791 44.50 -7.25 -9.74
CA THR A 791 44.34 -6.84 -11.14
C THR A 791 43.21 -5.83 -11.30
N LEU A 792 42.07 -6.08 -10.66
CA LEU A 792 40.90 -5.20 -10.69
C LEU A 792 41.19 -3.87 -10.02
N LEU A 793 41.76 -3.86 -8.81
CA LEU A 793 42.09 -2.62 -8.10
C LEU A 793 43.21 -1.82 -8.78
N ARG A 794 44.07 -2.47 -9.59
CA ARG A 794 45.03 -1.76 -10.44
C ARG A 794 44.33 -1.01 -11.59
N THR A 795 43.24 -1.57 -12.09
CA THR A 795 42.47 -1.02 -13.23
C THR A 795 41.43 -0.01 -12.74
N TYR A 796 40.78 -0.33 -11.63
CA TYR A 796 39.68 0.38 -10.99
C TYR A 796 40.07 0.66 -9.53
N PRO A 797 40.98 1.61 -9.29
CA PRO A 797 41.42 1.94 -7.94
C PRO A 797 40.26 2.53 -7.13
N VAL A 798 40.28 2.25 -5.83
CA VAL A 798 39.39 2.82 -4.82
C VAL A 798 40.22 3.42 -3.68
N ALA A 799 39.57 4.19 -2.81
CA ALA A 799 40.26 4.77 -1.65
C ALA A 799 40.81 3.68 -0.72
N ASP A 800 41.94 3.98 -0.06
CA ASP A 800 42.60 3.06 0.85
C ASP A 800 41.66 2.56 1.95
N GLY A 801 41.63 1.25 2.16
CA GLY A 801 40.80 0.61 3.19
C GLY A 801 39.36 0.31 2.76
N LEU A 802 38.95 0.67 1.55
CA LEU A 802 37.68 0.26 0.96
C LEU A 802 37.84 -0.94 0.02
N GLU A 803 36.74 -1.68 -0.16
CA GLU A 803 36.66 -2.86 -1.02
C GLU A 803 35.54 -2.69 -2.03
N LEU A 804 35.70 -3.23 -3.24
CA LEU A 804 34.63 -3.20 -4.25
C LEU A 804 33.48 -4.18 -3.93
N VAL A 805 33.79 -5.26 -3.21
CA VAL A 805 32.81 -6.23 -2.68
C VAL A 805 33.18 -6.55 -1.23
N THR A 806 32.20 -6.50 -0.33
CA THR A 806 32.42 -6.72 1.12
C THR A 806 31.20 -7.31 1.80
N LEU A 807 31.41 -7.94 2.96
CA LEU A 807 30.33 -8.29 3.89
C LEU A 807 30.06 -7.18 4.91
N GLY A 808 30.94 -6.17 4.99
CA GLY A 808 30.69 -4.97 5.78
C GLY A 808 29.42 -4.27 5.30
N ALA A 809 28.59 -3.81 6.23
CA ALA A 809 27.28 -3.21 5.98
C ALA A 809 26.22 -4.12 5.31
N SER A 810 26.56 -5.37 4.95
CA SER A 810 25.67 -6.23 4.15
C SER A 810 24.44 -6.74 4.89
N GLU A 811 23.37 -7.06 4.15
CA GLU A 811 22.17 -7.73 4.67
C GLU A 811 22.52 -9.07 5.30
N TYR A 812 23.49 -9.79 4.73
CA TYR A 812 24.03 -11.00 5.32
C TYR A 812 24.58 -10.77 6.74
N LEU A 813 25.41 -9.75 6.93
CA LEU A 813 26.02 -9.48 8.23
C LEU A 813 24.96 -9.05 9.27
N ALA A 814 24.01 -8.20 8.87
CA ALA A 814 22.96 -7.75 9.79
C ALA A 814 21.95 -8.86 10.12
N THR A 815 21.44 -9.59 9.13
CA THR A 815 20.43 -10.61 9.37
C THR A 815 21.02 -11.83 10.10
N LEU A 816 22.14 -12.39 9.61
CA LEU A 816 22.63 -13.66 10.12
C LEU A 816 23.49 -13.49 11.37
N HIS A 817 24.34 -12.46 11.42
CA HIS A 817 25.27 -12.22 12.52
C HIS A 817 24.81 -11.12 13.47
N GLN A 818 23.64 -10.51 13.23
CA GLN A 818 23.07 -9.44 14.07
C GLN A 818 24.06 -8.29 14.28
N THR A 819 24.83 -7.98 13.23
CA THR A 819 25.95 -7.03 13.28
C THR A 819 25.81 -5.99 12.19
N VAL A 820 25.80 -4.71 12.57
CA VAL A 820 25.87 -3.56 11.63
C VAL A 820 27.23 -2.92 11.79
N ALA A 821 28.20 -3.34 10.97
CA ALA A 821 29.58 -2.88 11.04
C ALA A 821 30.32 -3.07 9.70
N GLY A 822 31.55 -2.59 9.64
CA GLY A 822 32.39 -2.58 8.44
C GLY A 822 32.15 -1.34 7.58
N GLN A 823 33.05 -1.10 6.64
CA GLN A 823 32.84 -0.12 5.58
C GLN A 823 31.88 -0.71 4.53
N PRO A 824 30.96 0.09 3.95
CA PRO A 824 30.22 -0.32 2.77
C PRO A 824 31.16 -0.48 1.56
N PRO A 825 30.71 -1.17 0.49
CA PRO A 825 31.49 -1.29 -0.74
C PRO A 825 31.78 0.08 -1.37
N ALA A 826 32.98 0.26 -1.91
CA ALA A 826 33.38 1.46 -2.63
C ALA A 826 32.70 1.53 -4.01
N VAL A 827 32.37 2.75 -4.42
CA VAL A 827 31.87 3.01 -5.78
C VAL A 827 33.04 3.41 -6.69
N ASN A 828 33.26 2.64 -7.75
CA ASN A 828 34.15 3.06 -8.85
C ASN A 828 33.31 3.47 -10.06
N PHE A 829 33.23 4.77 -10.33
CA PHE A 829 32.36 5.31 -11.38
C PHE A 829 32.74 4.86 -12.80
N ASP A 830 34.03 4.69 -13.12
CA ASP A 830 34.45 4.22 -14.44
C ASP A 830 33.98 2.79 -14.69
N LEU A 831 34.08 1.92 -13.68
CA LEU A 831 33.57 0.56 -13.75
C LEU A 831 32.04 0.54 -13.87
N GLU A 832 31.32 1.29 -13.03
CA GLU A 832 29.85 1.39 -13.10
C GLU A 832 29.38 1.84 -14.50
N LEU A 833 29.94 2.94 -15.02
CA LEU A 833 29.57 3.48 -16.32
C LEU A 833 29.78 2.45 -17.45
N LYS A 834 30.91 1.73 -17.44
CA LYS A 834 31.23 0.72 -18.47
C LYS A 834 30.33 -0.50 -18.37
N VAL A 835 30.08 -1.02 -17.16
CA VAL A 835 29.23 -2.20 -16.94
C VAL A 835 27.78 -1.90 -17.33
N GLN A 836 27.27 -0.76 -16.88
CA GLN A 836 25.91 -0.33 -17.20
C GLN A 836 25.73 -0.09 -18.71
N ALA A 837 26.69 0.58 -19.37
CA ALA A 837 26.67 0.76 -20.82
C ALA A 837 26.74 -0.57 -21.60
N ALA A 838 27.55 -1.53 -21.12
CA ALA A 838 27.62 -2.86 -21.74
C ALA A 838 26.30 -3.63 -21.62
N CYS A 839 25.61 -3.51 -20.49
CA CYS A 839 24.27 -4.07 -20.29
C CYS A 839 23.25 -3.47 -21.28
N ARG A 840 23.15 -2.13 -21.33
CA ARG A 840 22.22 -1.44 -22.23
C ARG A 840 22.45 -1.78 -23.70
N GLU A 841 23.70 -1.81 -24.15
CA GLU A 841 24.04 -2.20 -25.53
C GLU A 841 23.65 -3.66 -25.82
N GLY A 842 23.89 -4.57 -24.87
CA GLY A 842 23.54 -5.98 -25.03
C GLY A 842 22.02 -6.20 -25.13
N ILE A 843 21.23 -5.44 -24.38
CA ILE A 843 19.76 -5.43 -24.48
C ILE A 843 19.33 -4.84 -25.83
N GLN A 844 19.89 -3.70 -26.21
CA GLN A 844 19.54 -3.00 -27.46
C GLN A 844 19.82 -3.86 -28.71
N ARG A 845 20.93 -4.59 -28.71
CA ARG A 845 21.28 -5.53 -29.79
C ARG A 845 20.48 -6.84 -29.75
N GLY A 846 19.75 -7.10 -28.66
CA GLY A 846 19.00 -8.35 -28.47
C GLY A 846 19.90 -9.54 -28.14
N TRP A 847 21.10 -9.32 -27.60
CA TRP A 847 21.95 -10.39 -27.09
C TRP A 847 21.48 -10.86 -25.71
N ILE A 848 21.08 -9.91 -24.86
CA ILE A 848 20.61 -10.14 -23.49
C ILE A 848 19.10 -10.41 -23.48
N ASN A 849 18.73 -11.52 -22.86
CA ASN A 849 17.33 -11.96 -22.68
C ASN A 849 16.77 -11.59 -21.30
N SER A 850 17.62 -11.51 -20.29
CA SER A 850 17.27 -11.03 -18.94
C SER A 850 18.46 -10.34 -18.32
N ALA A 851 18.20 -9.33 -17.48
CA ALA A 851 19.21 -8.63 -16.71
C ALA A 851 18.64 -8.31 -15.32
N HIS A 852 19.48 -8.46 -14.31
CA HIS A 852 19.15 -8.18 -12.93
C HIS A 852 20.39 -7.66 -12.21
N ASP A 853 20.24 -6.62 -11.43
CA ASP A 853 21.31 -6.03 -10.65
C ASP A 853 21.76 -6.96 -9.48
N CYS A 854 22.76 -6.58 -8.70
CA CYS A 854 23.28 -7.36 -7.57
C CYS A 854 23.41 -6.48 -6.33
N ALA A 855 22.28 -6.25 -5.67
CA ALA A 855 22.14 -5.42 -4.47
C ALA A 855 22.18 -6.23 -3.16
N GLU A 856 21.19 -6.07 -2.29
CA GLU A 856 21.11 -6.70 -0.96
C GLU A 856 21.18 -8.23 -1.03
N GLY A 857 21.95 -8.81 -0.12
CA GLY A 857 22.17 -10.26 -0.05
C GLY A 857 23.09 -10.80 -1.15
N GLY A 858 23.57 -9.96 -2.06
CA GLY A 858 24.64 -10.25 -3.00
C GLY A 858 24.25 -11.23 -4.13
N LEU A 859 25.27 -11.82 -4.75
CA LEU A 859 25.12 -12.57 -5.99
C LEU A 859 24.19 -13.79 -5.87
N ALA A 860 24.22 -14.50 -4.74
CA ALA A 860 23.39 -15.68 -4.53
C ALA A 860 21.90 -15.33 -4.51
N VAL A 861 21.55 -14.19 -3.90
CA VAL A 861 20.18 -13.67 -3.88
C VAL A 861 19.75 -13.24 -5.28
N ALA A 862 20.55 -12.41 -5.96
CA ALA A 862 20.24 -11.97 -7.33
C ALA A 862 20.03 -13.16 -8.29
N LEU A 863 20.87 -14.20 -8.23
CA LEU A 863 20.69 -15.42 -9.02
C LEU A 863 19.41 -16.19 -8.64
N ALA A 864 19.07 -16.24 -7.36
CA ALA A 864 17.83 -16.87 -6.90
C ALA A 864 16.59 -16.07 -7.38
N GLU A 865 16.64 -14.75 -7.36
CA GLU A 865 15.56 -13.89 -7.86
C GLU A 865 15.37 -14.03 -9.38
N CYS A 866 16.46 -14.14 -10.15
CA CYS A 866 16.39 -14.50 -11.58
C CYS A 866 15.71 -15.86 -11.81
N ALA A 867 16.04 -16.85 -10.98
CA ALA A 867 15.48 -18.20 -11.05
C ALA A 867 13.98 -18.23 -10.70
N ILE A 868 13.60 -17.53 -9.62
CA ILE A 868 12.23 -17.40 -9.13
C ILE A 868 11.37 -16.68 -10.17
N ALA A 869 11.78 -15.50 -10.62
CA ALA A 869 11.03 -14.70 -11.58
C ALA A 869 10.90 -15.40 -12.96
N GLY A 870 11.92 -16.16 -13.36
CA GLY A 870 11.89 -16.96 -14.60
C GLY A 870 11.15 -18.30 -14.47
N ASN A 871 10.85 -18.73 -13.24
CA ASN A 871 10.41 -20.08 -12.90
C ASN A 871 11.31 -21.16 -13.58
N LYS A 872 12.63 -21.03 -13.40
CA LYS A 872 13.65 -21.96 -13.96
C LYS A 872 14.76 -22.22 -12.95
N GLY A 873 15.12 -23.49 -12.78
CA GLY A 873 16.37 -23.86 -12.10
C GLY A 873 17.60 -23.45 -12.91
N ALA A 874 18.78 -23.67 -12.36
CA ALA A 874 20.05 -23.43 -13.05
C ALA A 874 21.20 -24.18 -12.38
N LYS A 875 22.27 -24.34 -13.16
CA LYS A 875 23.55 -24.82 -12.67
C LYS A 875 24.58 -23.71 -12.79
N ILE A 876 24.97 -23.16 -11.64
CA ILE A 876 25.90 -22.03 -11.50
C ILE A 876 27.25 -22.55 -11.01
N LEU A 877 28.32 -22.06 -11.61
CA LEU A 877 29.72 -22.37 -11.33
C LEU A 877 30.40 -21.10 -10.84
N LEU A 878 30.82 -21.09 -9.57
CA LEU A 878 31.49 -19.91 -8.98
C LEU A 878 32.93 -19.74 -9.51
N GLY A 879 33.54 -20.83 -9.98
CA GLY A 879 34.88 -20.84 -10.58
C GLY A 879 36.02 -20.69 -9.56
N GLY A 880 37.19 -21.23 -9.90
CA GLY A 880 38.44 -21.04 -9.15
C GLY A 880 38.44 -21.51 -7.69
N ILE A 881 39.52 -21.20 -6.97
CA ILE A 881 39.60 -21.32 -5.51
C ILE A 881 39.00 -20.04 -4.93
N VAL A 882 37.87 -20.17 -4.24
CA VAL A 882 37.24 -19.07 -3.51
C VAL A 882 37.82 -19.05 -2.09
N GLU A 883 38.46 -17.95 -1.69
CA GLU A 883 39.05 -17.83 -0.34
C GLU A 883 37.99 -17.91 0.77
N ARG A 884 36.83 -17.29 0.54
CA ARG A 884 35.71 -17.29 1.49
C ARG A 884 34.35 -17.35 0.78
N LEU A 885 33.57 -18.39 1.05
CA LEU A 885 32.33 -18.69 0.32
C LEU A 885 31.19 -17.72 0.62
N ASP A 886 30.98 -17.34 1.88
CA ASP A 886 30.00 -16.33 2.28
C ASP A 886 30.23 -14.98 1.58
N THR A 887 31.48 -14.50 1.45
CA THR A 887 31.73 -13.25 0.70
C THR A 887 31.46 -13.41 -0.80
N ALA A 888 31.76 -14.56 -1.40
CA ALA A 888 31.47 -14.79 -2.81
C ALA A 888 29.97 -14.92 -3.10
N LEU A 889 29.21 -15.49 -2.16
CA LEU A 889 27.76 -15.69 -2.26
C LEU A 889 26.98 -14.43 -1.90
N PHE A 890 27.31 -13.81 -0.77
CA PHE A 890 26.50 -12.77 -0.12
C PHE A 890 27.22 -11.44 0.08
N GLY A 891 28.46 -11.33 -0.41
CA GLY A 891 29.15 -10.04 -0.48
C GLY A 891 28.41 -9.08 -1.40
N GLU A 892 28.19 -7.88 -0.90
CA GLU A 892 27.50 -6.81 -1.60
C GLU A 892 28.53 -5.82 -2.19
N GLY A 893 28.16 -5.17 -3.28
CA GLY A 893 29.07 -4.36 -4.08
C GLY A 893 28.46 -3.95 -5.41
N GLY A 894 28.76 -2.73 -5.82
CA GLY A 894 28.26 -2.13 -7.05
C GLY A 894 28.87 -2.73 -8.32
N ALA A 895 28.47 -2.20 -9.47
CA ALA A 895 28.90 -2.64 -10.79
C ALA A 895 28.86 -4.16 -10.98
N ARG A 896 27.75 -4.78 -10.58
CA ARG A 896 27.47 -6.21 -10.81
C ARG A 896 26.06 -6.37 -11.36
N ILE A 897 25.95 -6.98 -12.55
CA ILE A 897 24.66 -7.26 -13.20
C ILE A 897 24.69 -8.71 -13.67
N VAL A 898 23.73 -9.52 -13.21
CA VAL A 898 23.49 -10.87 -13.74
C VAL A 898 22.73 -10.75 -15.05
N VAL A 899 23.24 -11.36 -16.11
CA VAL A 899 22.58 -11.39 -17.42
C VAL A 899 22.45 -12.82 -17.94
N SER A 900 21.37 -13.08 -18.69
CA SER A 900 21.23 -14.30 -19.49
C SER A 900 21.24 -13.96 -20.97
N ILE A 901 21.96 -14.75 -21.78
CA ILE A 901 22.04 -14.56 -23.24
C ILE A 901 21.76 -15.87 -23.98
N SER A 902 21.29 -15.77 -25.22
CA SER A 902 21.19 -16.94 -26.08
C SER A 902 22.59 -17.49 -26.41
N PRO A 903 22.79 -18.83 -26.44
CA PRO A 903 24.05 -19.43 -26.89
C PRO A 903 24.50 -19.01 -28.29
N ALA A 904 23.56 -18.59 -29.14
CA ALA A 904 23.85 -18.13 -30.50
C ALA A 904 24.67 -16.82 -30.52
N HIS A 905 24.55 -15.98 -29.49
CA HIS A 905 25.23 -14.69 -29.39
C HIS A 905 26.49 -14.72 -28.51
N GLN A 906 26.81 -15.88 -27.92
CA GLN A 906 27.89 -16.02 -26.95
C GLN A 906 29.24 -15.46 -27.42
N SER A 907 29.72 -15.89 -28.58
CA SER A 907 31.04 -15.47 -29.09
C SER A 907 31.10 -13.96 -29.39
N GLU A 908 30.00 -13.39 -29.89
CA GLU A 908 29.91 -11.96 -30.21
C GLU A 908 29.89 -11.13 -28.92
N PHE A 909 29.09 -11.54 -27.94
CA PHE A 909 28.97 -10.88 -26.66
C PHE A 909 30.27 -10.92 -25.85
N GLU A 910 30.93 -12.08 -25.73
CA GLU A 910 32.21 -12.20 -25.03
C GLU A 910 33.31 -11.34 -25.68
N THR A 911 33.32 -11.25 -27.01
CA THR A 911 34.25 -10.37 -27.74
C THR A 911 33.98 -8.90 -27.41
N TYR A 912 32.71 -8.51 -27.36
CA TYR A 912 32.30 -7.16 -26.99
C TYR A 912 32.68 -6.84 -25.53
N LEU A 913 32.40 -7.73 -24.59
CA LEU A 913 32.74 -7.54 -23.17
C LEU A 913 34.24 -7.39 -22.97
N ALA A 914 35.06 -8.24 -23.59
CA ALA A 914 36.52 -8.14 -23.52
C ALA A 914 37.04 -6.78 -24.03
N GLN A 915 36.34 -6.13 -24.97
CA GLN A 915 36.71 -4.82 -25.47
C GLN A 915 36.25 -3.67 -24.56
N GLN A 916 35.04 -3.75 -24.00
CA GLN A 916 34.45 -2.64 -23.24
C GLN A 916 34.77 -2.65 -21.74
N VAL A 917 34.76 -3.83 -21.12
CA VAL A 917 34.94 -4.01 -19.67
C VAL A 917 36.18 -4.84 -19.31
N GLY A 918 36.91 -5.35 -20.30
CA GLY A 918 38.15 -6.10 -20.09
C GLY A 918 37.88 -7.43 -19.38
N ASP A 919 38.52 -7.63 -18.22
CA ASP A 919 38.35 -8.83 -17.38
C ASP A 919 37.21 -8.69 -16.36
N ALA A 920 36.47 -7.57 -16.36
CA ALA A 920 35.35 -7.33 -15.46
C ALA A 920 34.06 -7.97 -16.00
N TRP A 921 34.08 -9.30 -16.13
CA TRP A 921 32.90 -10.15 -16.35
C TRP A 921 33.27 -11.62 -16.11
N GLN A 922 32.27 -12.47 -15.88
CA GLN A 922 32.47 -13.91 -15.71
C GLN A 922 31.29 -14.71 -16.24
N TYR A 923 31.57 -15.79 -16.97
CA TYR A 923 30.58 -16.83 -17.29
C TYR A 923 30.32 -17.70 -16.05
N LEU A 924 29.05 -17.84 -15.69
CA LEU A 924 28.62 -18.56 -14.49
C LEU A 924 28.00 -19.92 -14.80
N GLY A 925 27.33 -20.10 -15.93
CA GLY A 925 26.68 -21.38 -16.22
C GLY A 925 25.48 -21.27 -17.13
N THR A 926 24.49 -22.13 -16.91
CA THR A 926 23.34 -22.25 -17.82
C THR A 926 22.02 -22.27 -17.08
N VAL A 927 21.04 -21.57 -17.67
CA VAL A 927 19.64 -21.64 -17.27
C VAL A 927 19.09 -23.05 -17.53
N GLY A 928 18.44 -23.63 -16.54
CA GLY A 928 17.80 -24.93 -16.61
C GLY A 928 16.33 -24.85 -17.01
N THR A 929 15.60 -25.91 -16.69
CA THR A 929 14.14 -26.03 -16.83
C THR A 929 13.44 -25.73 -15.51
N GLN A 930 12.12 -25.61 -15.56
CA GLN A 930 11.25 -25.49 -14.38
C GLN A 930 11.29 -26.71 -13.43
N THR A 931 11.79 -27.87 -13.90
CA THR A 931 11.97 -29.08 -13.07
C THR A 931 13.39 -29.25 -12.54
N ASP A 932 14.34 -28.46 -13.06
CA ASP A 932 15.71 -28.47 -12.56
C ASP A 932 15.80 -27.72 -11.24
N ARG A 933 16.75 -28.13 -10.39
CA ARG A 933 17.02 -27.47 -9.12
C ARG A 933 17.84 -26.19 -9.32
N PHE A 934 17.81 -25.32 -8.32
CA PHE A 934 18.73 -24.18 -8.24
C PHE A 934 20.02 -24.63 -7.55
N GLN A 935 21.10 -24.75 -8.34
CA GLN A 935 22.38 -25.31 -7.88
C GLN A 935 23.53 -24.32 -8.08
N MET A 936 24.33 -24.14 -7.03
CA MET A 936 25.59 -23.40 -7.08
C MET A 936 26.73 -24.31 -6.67
N LEU A 937 27.77 -24.36 -7.50
CA LEU A 937 28.91 -25.25 -7.33
C LEU A 937 30.20 -24.47 -7.13
N SER A 938 31.00 -24.91 -6.16
CA SER A 938 32.38 -24.47 -5.93
C SER A 938 33.32 -25.65 -6.11
N LEU A 939 34.36 -25.51 -6.95
CA LEU A 939 35.30 -26.60 -7.29
C LEU A 939 34.64 -27.92 -7.73
N GLY A 940 33.41 -27.85 -8.27
CA GLY A 940 32.62 -29.01 -8.69
C GLY A 940 31.77 -29.66 -7.61
N GLU A 941 31.87 -29.21 -6.36
CA GLU A 941 31.00 -29.62 -5.25
C GLU A 941 29.78 -28.70 -5.16
N SER A 942 28.59 -29.27 -4.96
CA SER A 942 27.35 -28.49 -4.78
C SER A 942 27.31 -27.92 -3.38
N ILE A 943 27.29 -26.60 -3.27
CA ILE A 943 27.24 -25.88 -1.99
C ILE A 943 25.85 -25.32 -1.70
N VAL A 944 25.12 -24.94 -2.76
CA VAL A 944 23.68 -24.66 -2.70
C VAL A 944 22.99 -25.64 -3.63
N ASP A 945 21.92 -26.25 -3.15
CA ASP A 945 21.09 -27.16 -3.92
C ASP A 945 19.65 -27.14 -3.39
N LEU A 946 18.80 -26.30 -4.00
CA LEU A 946 17.44 -26.03 -3.54
C LEU A 946 16.39 -26.30 -4.62
N ASP A 947 15.22 -26.75 -4.17
CA ASP A 947 14.04 -26.86 -5.04
C ASP A 947 13.48 -25.48 -5.35
N LEU A 948 13.18 -25.23 -6.62
CA LEU A 948 12.64 -23.94 -7.07
C LEU A 948 11.33 -23.55 -6.34
N PRO A 949 10.36 -24.46 -6.09
CA PRO A 949 9.19 -24.14 -5.28
C PRO A 949 9.53 -23.70 -3.85
N ALA A 950 10.57 -24.26 -3.23
CA ALA A 950 10.94 -23.91 -1.86
C ALA A 950 11.46 -22.47 -1.78
N ILE A 951 12.41 -22.09 -2.63
CA ILE A 951 12.92 -20.71 -2.66
C ILE A 951 11.83 -19.71 -3.07
N THR A 952 10.94 -20.10 -3.98
CA THR A 952 9.82 -19.25 -4.43
C THR A 952 8.83 -19.00 -3.29
N ASP A 953 8.40 -20.04 -2.56
CA ASP A 953 7.45 -19.90 -1.46
C ASP A 953 8.04 -19.11 -0.30
N THR A 954 9.31 -19.37 0.05
CA THR A 954 10.04 -18.61 1.07
C THR A 954 10.08 -17.12 0.74
N TRP A 955 10.50 -16.76 -0.47
CA TRP A 955 10.61 -15.36 -0.91
C TRP A 955 9.26 -14.67 -1.11
N ALA A 956 8.27 -15.36 -1.67
CA ALA A 956 7.03 -14.72 -2.10
C ALA A 956 6.05 -14.43 -0.95
N THR A 957 6.06 -15.24 0.12
CA THR A 957 5.09 -15.12 1.24
C THR A 957 5.71 -14.55 2.53
N ALA A 958 6.99 -14.14 2.52
CA ALA A 958 7.69 -13.68 3.72
C ALA A 958 7.01 -12.52 4.47
N ILE A 959 6.51 -11.52 3.72
CA ILE A 959 5.80 -10.37 4.30
C ILE A 959 4.41 -10.79 4.79
N GLU A 960 3.65 -11.52 3.98
CA GLU A 960 2.31 -12.03 4.31
C GLU A 960 2.32 -12.82 5.64
N ARG A 961 3.26 -13.75 5.79
CA ARG A 961 3.42 -14.57 7.02
C ARG A 961 3.65 -13.75 8.29
N ARG A 962 4.13 -12.50 8.18
CA ARG A 962 4.43 -11.61 9.32
C ARG A 962 3.27 -10.66 9.64
N LEU A 963 2.28 -10.52 8.75
CA LEU A 963 1.12 -9.64 8.93
C LEU A 963 -0.09 -10.37 9.52
N ASP A 964 -0.21 -11.69 9.34
CA ASP A 964 -1.33 -12.53 9.83
C ASP A 964 -1.27 -12.88 11.34
N VAL A 965 -0.92 -11.91 12.21
CA VAL A 965 -0.76 -12.11 13.67
C VAL A 965 -2.06 -11.90 14.45
#